data_AF-A0A959IVK5-F1
#
_entry.id   AF-A0A959IVK5-F1
#
_cell.length_a   1.000
_cell.length_b   1.000
_cell.length_c   1.000
_cell.angle_alpha   90.00
_cell.angle_beta   90.00
_cell.angle_gamma   90.00
#
_symmetry.space_group_name_H-M   'P 1'
#
loop_
_entity.id
_entity.type
_entity.pdbx_description
1 polymer ?
#
loop_
_entity_poly.entity_id
_entity_poly.type
_entity_poly.pdbx_seq_one_letter_code
_entity_poly.pdbx_strand_id
1 'polypeptide(L)'
;KDQQEAWAIFGVYTGFDWMPDDKSIVIWGKGKIWKVDVASSKATEIPFQVNAKHKLAETVHFKNEAFEENVEVKVIRHLVTSPDESFVVFNALGYLWKQQLPNGKAQRLTNSTDFESEPAFNKAGDALVYVTWDDVERGSIRILDLKTGQSKAVTTVKGLYRTPAFSPDGKSIVYRKEGGNSHQGFTHCKEPGIYWIPASGGTPERVATAGEYPVFSADGQRVFYQTGGFLFGSLTKSYHSVDLSGNEGRKHFDGPYAQRFTVSPDNKWVAWSELYKVYIAPFPKTGQAVGISANTKAVPVAQVGKDAGINIHFSADSKKLHWTLGNDYYTDALTERFLFLDGAVDSIPPLDSVGSKINLEVKADQPEGQIAFVNARIITMEAEGVIENGTVLVEGNRIKQVGPAADIRVPAKAKVINCQGKTIMPGIVDVHGHLGNFRYGLSPKQQWEYFANLAYGVTTAHDPSSNSEMIFAHSEMIKTGNMVGPRLFSTGTILYGADGDFKAVINSLEDAKSAIRRTKAYGAFSVKSYNQPRRNQRQQVIEAARQLGIMVVPEGGSFFYHNLSMVVDGHTGVEHNLPVAPLYDDVIQLWSNTKTHNTPTLIVNYGGVNGEYYWYEHTNVWEKDRLLTFMPRGILDSRARHRTMIPQEEYENGHILTAQSCKKLQDAGVNINLGAHGQLQGLGAHWELWMFVQGGMDNLQALRVATMNGAEYLGMDHQIGSIKAGKLADLLVLEKNPLDDIKNSETIQYTMLNGRLYDAATMNEVGNYDRKRTEFFFEQEGSGNGFPYFQQTQSHLMPACSCQQ
;
A
#
# COMPACT_ATOMS: atom_id res chain seq x y z
N LYS A 1 31.02 -12.40 4.03
CA LYS A 1 30.18 -11.68 5.00
C LYS A 1 29.60 -12.68 6.00
N ASP A 2 29.35 -12.24 7.22
CA ASP A 2 28.69 -13.03 8.26
C ASP A 2 27.54 -12.21 8.91
N GLN A 3 26.95 -12.68 10.00
CA GLN A 3 25.86 -11.94 10.67
C GLN A 3 26.31 -10.68 11.43
N GLN A 4 27.62 -10.41 11.54
CA GLN A 4 28.14 -9.20 12.21
C GLN A 4 27.84 -7.94 11.40
N GLU A 5 27.76 -8.07 10.08
CA GLU A 5 27.41 -6.98 9.17
C GLU A 5 25.88 -6.82 8.99
N ALA A 6 25.10 -7.73 9.58
CA ALA A 6 23.64 -7.65 9.68
C ALA A 6 23.25 -7.11 11.07
N TRP A 7 21.97 -7.21 11.46
CA TRP A 7 21.49 -6.64 12.72
C TRP A 7 22.01 -7.33 14.00
N ALA A 8 22.75 -8.45 13.90
CA ALA A 8 23.39 -9.21 14.99
C ALA A 8 22.51 -9.52 16.23
N ILE A 9 21.18 -9.46 16.11
CA ILE A 9 20.23 -9.55 17.25
C ILE A 9 20.25 -10.94 17.92
N PHE A 10 20.71 -11.98 17.21
CA PHE A 10 20.83 -13.35 17.74
C PHE A 10 22.24 -13.70 18.26
N GLY A 11 23.12 -12.70 18.36
CA GLY A 11 24.50 -12.83 18.85
C GLY A 11 25.53 -12.99 17.73
N VAL A 12 26.76 -12.53 18.03
CA VAL A 12 27.94 -12.72 17.20
C VAL A 12 28.74 -13.87 17.79
N TYR A 13 28.84 -14.99 17.05
CA TYR A 13 29.70 -16.10 17.45
C TYR A 13 30.93 -16.06 16.56
N THR A 14 32.12 -16.04 17.17
CA THR A 14 33.41 -15.95 16.46
C THR A 14 33.67 -17.12 15.51
N GLY A 15 32.85 -18.18 15.57
CA GLY A 15 32.80 -19.23 14.55
C GLY A 15 34.09 -20.01 14.41
N PHE A 16 34.86 -20.15 15.51
CA PHE A 16 36.09 -20.93 15.54
C PHE A 16 36.15 -21.87 16.74
N ASP A 17 36.94 -22.93 16.61
CA ASP A 17 37.28 -23.82 17.71
C ASP A 17 38.79 -24.17 17.66
N TRP A 18 39.38 -24.49 18.81
CA TRP A 18 40.77 -24.91 18.87
C TRP A 18 40.90 -26.39 18.53
N MET A 19 41.92 -26.72 17.74
CA MET A 19 42.33 -28.11 17.60
C MET A 19 42.93 -28.59 18.93
N PRO A 20 42.82 -29.89 19.28
CA PRO A 20 43.38 -30.44 20.53
C PRO A 20 44.91 -30.29 20.68
N ASP A 21 45.60 -29.84 19.63
CA ASP A 21 47.05 -29.59 19.63
C ASP A 21 47.43 -28.18 20.12
N ASP A 22 46.44 -27.31 20.40
CA ASP A 22 46.60 -25.90 20.76
C ASP A 22 47.46 -25.08 19.77
N LYS A 23 47.67 -25.59 18.55
CA LYS A 23 48.51 -24.96 17.51
C LYS A 23 47.69 -24.45 16.35
N SER A 24 46.44 -24.87 16.22
CA SER A 24 45.59 -24.46 15.13
C SER A 24 44.18 -24.20 15.60
N ILE A 25 43.52 -23.27 14.93
CA ILE A 25 42.08 -23.06 15.04
C ILE A 25 41.38 -23.60 13.78
N VAL A 26 40.15 -24.05 13.95
CA VAL A 26 39.23 -24.36 12.85
C VAL A 26 38.27 -23.20 12.70
N ILE A 27 38.22 -22.60 11.53
CA ILE A 27 37.29 -21.51 11.19
C ILE A 27 36.42 -21.93 10.00
N TRP A 28 35.22 -21.37 9.91
CA TRP A 28 34.46 -21.36 8.65
C TRP A 28 34.77 -20.08 7.88
N GLY A 29 34.95 -20.18 6.57
CA GLY A 29 35.18 -19.02 5.70
C GLY A 29 35.12 -19.39 4.23
N LYS A 30 34.66 -18.45 3.39
CA LYS A 30 34.54 -18.66 1.92
C LYS A 30 33.78 -19.95 1.53
N GLY A 31 32.81 -20.37 2.35
CA GLY A 31 32.01 -21.59 2.12
C GLY A 31 32.75 -22.90 2.43
N LYS A 32 33.89 -22.82 3.10
CA LYS A 32 34.75 -23.96 3.44
C LYS A 32 35.09 -23.96 4.93
N ILE A 33 35.56 -25.10 5.42
CA ILE A 33 36.16 -25.23 6.75
C ILE A 33 37.68 -25.15 6.58
N TRP A 34 38.33 -24.32 7.39
CA TRP A 34 39.77 -24.09 7.32
C TRP A 34 40.43 -24.42 8.65
N LYS A 35 41.51 -25.20 8.62
CA LYS A 35 42.48 -25.30 9.71
C LYS A 35 43.52 -24.20 9.52
N VAL A 36 43.65 -23.29 10.48
CA VAL A 36 44.60 -22.18 10.47
C VAL A 36 45.61 -22.40 11.59
N ASP A 37 46.87 -22.60 11.22
CA ASP A 37 47.97 -22.65 12.18
C ASP A 37 48.24 -21.24 12.74
N VAL A 38 48.21 -21.09 14.06
CA VAL A 38 48.23 -19.77 14.71
C VAL A 38 49.62 -19.13 14.74
N ALA A 39 50.68 -19.93 14.61
CA ALA A 39 52.06 -19.43 14.61
C ALA A 39 52.49 -18.95 13.22
N SER A 40 52.08 -19.66 12.17
CA SER A 40 52.46 -19.40 10.78
C SER A 40 51.39 -18.67 9.96
N SER A 41 50.17 -18.56 10.49
CA SER A 41 48.98 -18.07 9.78
C SER A 41 48.63 -18.87 8.51
N LYS A 42 49.17 -20.08 8.37
CA LYS A 42 48.90 -20.94 7.21
C LYS A 42 47.52 -21.57 7.34
N ALA A 43 46.64 -21.27 6.37
CA ALA A 43 45.32 -21.88 6.25
C ALA A 43 45.36 -23.11 5.32
N THR A 44 44.70 -24.19 5.72
CA THR A 44 44.50 -25.41 4.93
C THR A 44 43.03 -25.79 4.94
N GLU A 45 42.45 -26.07 3.77
CA GLU A 45 41.06 -26.51 3.67
C GLU A 45 40.92 -27.88 4.34
N ILE A 46 39.88 -28.04 5.17
CA ILE A 46 39.41 -29.33 5.66
C ILE A 46 38.31 -29.78 4.70
N PRO A 47 38.53 -30.82 3.87
CA PRO A 47 37.48 -31.34 3.01
C PRO A 47 36.29 -31.80 3.84
N PHE A 48 35.10 -31.29 3.51
CA PHE A 48 33.88 -31.60 4.23
C PHE A 48 32.74 -31.84 3.23
N GLN A 49 32.01 -32.92 3.44
CA GLN A 49 30.79 -33.24 2.72
C GLN A 49 29.83 -33.92 3.68
N VAL A 50 28.55 -33.53 3.61
CA VAL A 50 27.49 -34.12 4.42
C VAL A 50 26.24 -34.33 3.56
N ASN A 51 25.59 -35.47 3.74
CA ASN A 51 24.26 -35.72 3.19
C ASN A 51 23.24 -35.50 4.30
N ALA A 52 22.36 -34.52 4.12
CA ALA A 52 21.33 -34.18 5.10
C ALA A 52 19.93 -34.46 4.53
N LYS A 53 19.04 -35.01 5.36
CA LYS A 53 17.62 -35.21 5.04
C LYS A 53 16.79 -34.20 5.80
N HIS A 54 16.13 -33.30 5.06
CA HIS A 54 15.26 -32.28 5.64
C HIS A 54 13.79 -32.60 5.37
N LYS A 55 12.91 -32.19 6.29
CA LYS A 55 11.46 -32.18 6.08
C LYS A 55 11.05 -30.73 5.81
N LEU A 56 10.51 -30.48 4.62
CA LEU A 56 10.05 -29.17 4.17
C LEU A 56 8.53 -29.17 4.16
N ALA A 57 7.92 -28.06 4.57
CA ALA A 57 6.48 -27.87 4.40
C ALA A 57 6.17 -27.49 2.96
N GLU A 58 4.97 -27.81 2.49
CA GLU A 58 4.50 -27.38 1.17
C GLU A 58 4.31 -25.86 1.15
N THR A 59 4.91 -25.20 0.15
CA THR A 59 4.77 -23.77 -0.12
C THR A 59 3.30 -23.42 -0.34
N VAL A 60 2.77 -22.44 0.39
CA VAL A 60 1.42 -21.92 0.15
C VAL A 60 1.41 -21.04 -1.10
N HIS A 61 0.65 -21.44 -2.11
CA HIS A 61 0.49 -20.70 -3.36
C HIS A 61 -0.89 -21.00 -3.95
N PHE A 62 -1.54 -19.99 -4.51
CA PHE A 62 -2.90 -20.09 -5.04
C PHE A 62 -3.01 -19.29 -6.32
N LYS A 63 -3.87 -19.75 -7.24
CA LYS A 63 -4.24 -19.00 -8.44
C LYS A 63 -5.08 -17.77 -8.06
N ASN A 64 -4.79 -16.61 -8.65
CA ASN A 64 -5.48 -15.34 -8.43
C ASN A 64 -5.78 -14.64 -9.77
N GLU A 65 -6.81 -13.80 -9.82
CA GLU A 65 -7.18 -13.10 -11.05
C GLU A 65 -6.61 -11.67 -11.06
N ALA A 66 -5.94 -11.29 -12.15
CA ALA A 66 -5.52 -9.92 -12.43
C ALA A 66 -6.67 -9.04 -12.98
N PHE A 67 -7.71 -9.67 -13.54
CA PHE A 67 -8.91 -9.05 -14.07
C PHE A 67 -10.13 -9.96 -13.93
N GLU A 68 -11.24 -9.36 -13.52
CA GLU A 68 -12.58 -9.96 -13.47
C GLU A 68 -13.58 -8.97 -14.09
N GLU A 69 -14.59 -9.45 -14.81
CA GLU A 69 -15.55 -8.56 -15.49
C GLU A 69 -16.47 -7.80 -14.53
N ASN A 70 -16.80 -8.43 -13.39
CA ASN A 70 -17.60 -7.84 -12.33
C ASN A 70 -16.70 -7.63 -11.11
N VAL A 71 -16.80 -6.45 -10.51
CA VAL A 71 -16.12 -6.10 -9.27
C VAL A 71 -17.15 -6.07 -8.16
N GLU A 72 -17.07 -7.04 -7.25
CA GLU A 72 -17.70 -6.93 -5.94
C GLU A 72 -16.91 -5.90 -5.13
N VAL A 73 -17.55 -4.79 -4.77
CA VAL A 73 -16.91 -3.75 -3.97
C VAL A 73 -16.89 -4.19 -2.51
N LYS A 74 -15.70 -4.37 -1.98
CA LYS A 74 -15.43 -4.84 -0.62
C LYS A 74 -15.06 -3.70 0.31
N VAL A 75 -14.53 -2.59 -0.21
CA VAL A 75 -14.07 -1.48 0.64
C VAL A 75 -15.17 -0.45 0.84
N ILE A 76 -15.92 -0.63 1.93
CA ILE A 76 -16.94 0.31 2.37
C ILE A 76 -16.33 1.28 3.38
N ARG A 77 -16.22 2.56 3.02
CA ARG A 77 -15.60 3.58 3.86
C ARG A 77 -16.62 4.57 4.38
N HIS A 78 -16.38 5.06 5.59
CA HIS A 78 -17.14 6.13 6.23
C HIS A 78 -18.67 5.86 6.25
N LEU A 79 -19.09 4.61 6.38
CA LEU A 79 -20.50 4.26 6.41
C LEU A 79 -21.19 4.86 7.63
N VAL A 80 -22.35 5.47 7.40
CA VAL A 80 -23.27 5.97 8.42
C VAL A 80 -24.67 5.43 8.19
N THR A 81 -25.39 5.15 9.28
CA THR A 81 -26.77 4.65 9.28
C THR A 81 -27.75 5.81 9.44
N SER A 82 -28.88 5.79 8.72
CA SER A 82 -29.93 6.79 8.87
C SER A 82 -30.50 6.78 10.29
N PRO A 83 -30.98 7.92 10.83
CA PRO A 83 -31.50 7.98 12.21
C PRO A 83 -32.67 7.03 12.51
N ASP A 84 -33.46 6.68 11.49
CA ASP A 84 -34.56 5.71 11.55
C ASP A 84 -34.12 4.26 11.25
N GLU A 85 -32.82 4.04 11.04
CA GLU A 85 -32.20 2.76 10.72
C GLU A 85 -32.71 2.07 9.43
N SER A 86 -33.41 2.79 8.55
CA SER A 86 -33.98 2.23 7.33
C SER A 86 -32.97 2.10 6.17
N PHE A 87 -31.90 2.90 6.16
CA PHE A 87 -30.87 2.84 5.12
C PHE A 87 -29.49 3.27 5.63
N VAL A 88 -28.46 3.01 4.81
CA VAL A 88 -27.09 3.46 5.04
C VAL A 88 -26.59 4.32 3.89
N VAL A 89 -25.65 5.22 4.20
CA VAL A 89 -24.88 5.99 3.21
C VAL A 89 -23.39 5.77 3.47
N PHE A 90 -22.62 5.56 2.41
CA PHE A 90 -21.19 5.23 2.52
C PHE A 90 -20.39 5.73 1.32
N ASN A 91 -19.08 5.86 1.49
CA ASN A 91 -18.14 6.08 0.40
C ASN A 91 -17.66 4.75 -0.17
N ALA A 92 -17.68 4.64 -1.49
CA ALA A 92 -17.08 3.56 -2.26
C ALA A 92 -16.76 4.05 -3.69
N LEU A 93 -15.65 3.58 -4.26
CA LEU A 93 -15.21 3.97 -5.61
C LEU A 93 -15.08 5.49 -5.82
N GLY A 94 -14.76 6.22 -4.75
CA GLY A 94 -14.65 7.68 -4.75
C GLY A 94 -15.97 8.45 -4.58
N TYR A 95 -17.13 7.80 -4.51
CA TYR A 95 -18.44 8.47 -4.46
C TYR A 95 -19.31 8.02 -3.28
N LEU A 96 -20.37 8.78 -3.00
CA LEU A 96 -21.39 8.38 -2.03
C LEU A 96 -22.44 7.46 -2.66
N TRP A 97 -22.78 6.41 -1.92
CA TRP A 97 -23.80 5.42 -2.26
C TRP A 97 -24.80 5.28 -1.12
N LYS A 98 -26.04 4.94 -1.47
CA LYS A 98 -27.14 4.66 -0.54
C LYS A 98 -27.62 3.23 -0.73
N GLN A 99 -27.88 2.52 0.37
CA GLN A 99 -28.49 1.19 0.35
C GLN A 99 -29.59 1.09 1.41
N GLN A 100 -30.77 0.59 1.03
CA GLN A 100 -31.84 0.26 1.97
C GLN A 100 -31.46 -0.98 2.80
N LEU A 101 -31.74 -0.96 4.10
CA LEU A 101 -31.50 -2.10 4.98
C LEU A 101 -32.73 -3.03 5.05
N PRO A 102 -32.53 -4.34 5.30
CA PRO A 102 -31.24 -5.02 5.40
C PRO A 102 -30.62 -5.39 4.04
N ASN A 103 -31.43 -5.52 2.98
CA ASN A 103 -31.04 -6.23 1.74
C ASN A 103 -31.26 -5.44 0.43
N GLY A 104 -31.27 -4.10 0.49
CA GLY A 104 -31.37 -3.27 -0.71
C GLY A 104 -30.13 -3.37 -1.61
N LYS A 105 -30.26 -2.93 -2.86
CA LYS A 105 -29.11 -2.73 -3.77
C LYS A 105 -28.54 -1.33 -3.56
N ALA A 106 -27.22 -1.20 -3.49
CA ALA A 106 -26.58 0.10 -3.43
C ALA A 106 -26.82 0.92 -4.72
N GLN A 107 -27.12 2.21 -4.55
CA GLN A 107 -27.33 3.17 -5.64
C GLN A 107 -26.49 4.42 -5.41
N ARG A 108 -25.97 4.99 -6.49
CA ARG A 108 -25.18 6.22 -6.41
C ARG A 108 -26.06 7.35 -5.88
N LEU A 109 -25.59 8.04 -4.85
CA LEU A 109 -26.39 9.05 -4.15
C LEU A 109 -26.42 10.39 -4.90
N THR A 110 -25.35 10.72 -5.62
CA THR A 110 -25.21 11.97 -6.37
C THR A 110 -24.72 11.71 -7.80
N ASN A 111 -24.80 12.72 -8.65
CA ASN A 111 -24.24 12.72 -10.00
C ASN A 111 -22.94 13.55 -10.10
N SER A 112 -22.31 13.86 -8.96
CA SER A 112 -21.08 14.66 -8.93
C SER A 112 -19.92 13.97 -9.67
N THR A 113 -19.03 14.74 -10.26
CA THR A 113 -17.74 14.24 -10.79
C THR A 113 -16.61 14.36 -9.77
N ASP A 114 -16.81 15.11 -8.70
CA ASP A 114 -15.88 15.19 -7.58
C ASP A 114 -15.96 13.94 -6.73
N PHE A 115 -14.82 13.59 -6.13
CA PHE A 115 -14.84 12.54 -5.12
C PHE A 115 -15.57 13.03 -3.88
N GLU A 116 -16.37 12.17 -3.27
CA GLU A 116 -17.26 12.50 -2.16
C GLU A 116 -17.01 11.54 -1.00
N SER A 117 -16.86 12.04 0.22
CA SER A 117 -16.42 11.23 1.37
C SER A 117 -16.94 11.77 2.70
N GLU A 118 -16.75 10.97 3.75
CA GLU A 118 -17.02 11.32 5.16
C GLU A 118 -18.43 11.90 5.40
N PRO A 119 -19.49 11.17 5.01
CA PRO A 119 -20.87 11.61 5.20
C PRO A 119 -21.29 11.56 6.69
N ALA A 120 -22.16 12.49 7.10
CA ALA A 120 -22.82 12.48 8.40
C ALA A 120 -24.26 13.05 8.31
N PHE A 121 -25.22 12.38 8.95
CA PHE A 121 -26.61 12.82 8.98
C PHE A 121 -26.85 13.96 9.97
N ASN A 122 -27.82 14.81 9.66
CA ASN A 122 -28.47 15.63 10.68
C ASN A 122 -29.37 14.75 11.58
N LYS A 123 -29.84 15.29 12.71
CA LYS A 123 -30.70 14.56 13.65
C LYS A 123 -32.02 14.08 13.03
N ALA A 124 -32.57 14.82 12.08
CA ALA A 124 -33.83 14.51 11.42
C ALA A 124 -33.70 13.42 10.33
N GLY A 125 -32.48 13.15 9.85
CA GLY A 125 -32.23 12.15 8.81
C GLY A 125 -32.59 12.58 7.40
N ASP A 126 -32.93 13.85 7.18
CA ASP A 126 -33.32 14.38 5.86
C ASP A 126 -32.23 15.21 5.17
N ALA A 127 -31.09 15.44 5.84
CA ALA A 127 -29.92 16.07 5.25
C ALA A 127 -28.62 15.35 5.63
N LEU A 128 -27.64 15.46 4.74
CA LEU A 128 -26.31 14.87 4.88
C LEU A 128 -25.23 15.94 4.70
N VAL A 129 -24.28 16.05 5.62
CA VAL A 129 -23.05 16.82 5.42
C VAL A 129 -21.95 15.87 4.97
N TYR A 130 -21.12 16.31 4.02
CA TYR A 130 -20.02 15.50 3.47
C TYR A 130 -18.93 16.39 2.89
N VAL A 131 -17.79 15.80 2.55
CA VAL A 131 -16.68 16.51 1.89
C VAL A 131 -16.55 16.09 0.45
N THR A 132 -16.25 17.03 -0.43
CA THR A 132 -15.82 16.76 -1.81
C THR A 132 -14.32 16.97 -1.97
N TRP A 133 -13.73 16.35 -2.99
CA TRP A 133 -12.36 16.60 -3.41
C TRP A 133 -12.24 16.67 -4.93
N ASP A 134 -11.56 17.73 -5.38
CA ASP A 134 -11.03 17.91 -6.72
C ASP A 134 -9.55 18.34 -6.64
N ASP A 135 -8.71 17.88 -7.56
CA ASP A 135 -7.26 18.16 -7.49
C ASP A 135 -6.92 19.64 -7.76
N VAL A 136 -7.79 20.38 -8.46
CA VAL A 136 -7.62 21.80 -8.82
C VAL A 136 -8.51 22.70 -7.95
N GLU A 137 -9.78 22.34 -7.81
CA GLU A 137 -10.75 23.09 -7.01
C GLU A 137 -10.67 22.81 -5.51
N ARG A 138 -9.89 21.80 -5.11
CA ARG A 138 -9.63 21.39 -3.72
C ARG A 138 -10.90 20.89 -3.03
N GLY A 139 -10.86 20.81 -1.71
CA GLY A 139 -11.96 20.29 -0.92
C GLY A 139 -13.04 21.31 -0.62
N SER A 140 -14.28 20.84 -0.48
CA SER A 140 -15.43 21.64 -0.04
C SER A 140 -16.31 20.84 0.92
N ILE A 141 -16.84 21.48 1.95
CA ILE A 141 -17.90 20.91 2.80
C ILE A 141 -19.23 21.22 2.16
N ARG A 142 -20.07 20.20 1.98
CA ARG A 142 -21.37 20.32 1.32
C ARG A 142 -22.49 19.73 2.17
N ILE A 143 -23.69 20.27 2.03
CA ILE A 143 -24.93 19.72 2.58
C ILE A 143 -25.78 19.25 1.40
N LEU A 144 -26.15 17.97 1.42
CA LEU A 144 -27.12 17.35 0.53
C LEU A 144 -28.48 17.26 1.23
N ASP A 145 -29.51 17.82 0.62
CA ASP A 145 -30.90 17.57 1.00
C ASP A 145 -31.37 16.26 0.35
N LEU A 146 -31.78 15.29 1.17
CA LEU A 146 -32.10 13.93 0.71
C LEU A 146 -33.49 13.82 0.07
N LYS A 147 -34.35 14.83 0.24
CA LYS A 147 -35.69 14.87 -0.35
C LYS A 147 -35.63 15.40 -1.78
N THR A 148 -34.82 16.43 -2.00
CA THR A 148 -34.68 17.11 -3.29
C THR A 148 -33.49 16.62 -4.12
N GLY A 149 -32.49 16.00 -3.47
CA GLY A 149 -31.22 15.63 -4.08
C GLY A 149 -30.28 16.82 -4.35
N GLN A 150 -30.62 18.03 -3.86
CA GLN A 150 -29.82 19.23 -4.08
C GLN A 150 -28.66 19.34 -3.08
N SER A 151 -27.46 19.64 -3.59
CA SER A 151 -26.24 19.78 -2.79
C SER A 151 -25.71 21.21 -2.82
N LYS A 152 -25.49 21.81 -1.65
CA LYS A 152 -24.97 23.20 -1.48
C LYS A 152 -23.64 23.19 -0.74
N ALA A 153 -22.68 23.98 -1.22
CA ALA A 153 -21.42 24.22 -0.50
C ALA A 153 -21.63 25.12 0.73
N VAL A 154 -20.98 24.77 1.84
CA VAL A 154 -20.96 25.53 3.10
C VAL A 154 -19.67 26.36 3.20
N THR A 155 -18.55 25.78 2.78
CA THR A 155 -17.25 26.46 2.71
C THR A 155 -17.08 27.16 1.36
N THR A 156 -16.59 28.39 1.38
CA THR A 156 -16.35 29.21 0.17
C THR A 156 -14.86 29.33 -0.20
N VAL A 157 -13.96 28.89 0.69
CA VAL A 157 -12.50 28.98 0.50
C VAL A 157 -11.94 27.59 0.20
N LYS A 158 -11.04 27.48 -0.78
CA LYS A 158 -10.30 26.24 -1.09
C LYS A 158 -9.56 25.74 0.15
N GLY A 159 -9.54 24.43 0.37
CA GLY A 159 -8.82 23.83 1.48
C GLY A 159 -8.92 22.31 1.48
N LEU A 160 -8.24 21.67 2.42
CA LEU A 160 -8.37 20.23 2.68
C LEU A 160 -9.25 20.04 3.91
N TYR A 161 -10.55 19.81 3.68
CA TYR A 161 -11.55 19.65 4.74
C TYR A 161 -11.88 18.20 4.98
N ARG A 162 -12.15 17.85 6.24
CA ARG A 162 -12.32 16.48 6.70
C ARG A 162 -13.36 16.38 7.81
N THR A 163 -13.97 15.20 7.89
CA THR A 163 -14.78 14.69 9.00
C THR A 163 -15.82 15.71 9.50
N PRO A 164 -16.74 16.19 8.64
CA PRO A 164 -17.77 17.14 9.05
C PRO A 164 -18.86 16.45 9.88
N ALA A 165 -19.45 17.17 10.84
CA ALA A 165 -20.59 16.71 11.63
C ALA A 165 -21.52 17.86 12.01
N PHE A 166 -22.84 17.61 12.02
CA PHE A 166 -23.83 18.59 12.45
C PHE A 166 -23.84 18.77 13.99
N SER A 167 -24.20 19.97 14.43
CA SER A 167 -24.64 20.21 15.81
C SER A 167 -25.98 19.49 16.09
N PRO A 168 -26.31 19.20 17.37
CA PRO A 168 -27.56 18.52 17.71
C PRO A 168 -28.84 19.22 17.23
N ASP A 169 -28.79 20.54 17.06
CA ASP A 169 -29.88 21.36 16.52
C ASP A 169 -29.83 21.56 14.99
N GLY A 170 -28.78 21.04 14.32
CA GLY A 170 -28.58 21.12 12.87
C GLY A 170 -28.16 22.49 12.35
N LYS A 171 -27.92 23.49 13.21
CA LYS A 171 -27.63 24.87 12.78
C LYS A 171 -26.16 25.13 12.49
N SER A 172 -25.26 24.29 12.95
CA SER A 172 -23.82 24.42 12.79
C SER A 172 -23.18 23.11 12.33
N ILE A 173 -22.01 23.21 11.71
CA ILE A 173 -21.19 22.09 11.28
C ILE A 173 -19.80 22.25 11.89
N VAL A 174 -19.29 21.23 12.54
CA VAL A 174 -17.88 21.12 12.97
C VAL A 174 -17.12 20.27 11.97
N TYR A 175 -15.86 20.60 11.71
CA TYR A 175 -15.00 19.87 10.78
C TYR A 175 -13.52 20.08 11.10
N ARG A 176 -12.66 19.27 10.48
CA ARG A 176 -11.20 19.45 10.51
C ARG A 176 -10.72 20.07 9.21
N LYS A 177 -9.85 21.08 9.30
CA LYS A 177 -9.02 21.55 8.20
C LYS A 177 -7.61 20.98 8.36
N GLU A 178 -7.17 20.19 7.38
CA GLU A 178 -5.85 19.56 7.38
C GLU A 178 -4.75 20.48 6.83
N GLY A 179 -3.52 20.19 7.24
CA GLY A 179 -2.32 20.73 6.60
C GLY A 179 -2.05 20.04 5.25
N GLY A 180 -1.12 20.63 4.49
CA GLY A 180 -0.71 20.09 3.20
C GLY A 180 -0.03 18.72 3.29
N ASN A 181 -0.06 17.97 2.19
CA ASN A 181 0.56 16.65 2.11
C ASN A 181 1.15 16.35 0.71
N SER A 182 1.90 15.26 0.59
CA SER A 182 2.59 14.86 -0.65
C SER A 182 1.71 14.30 -1.76
N HIS A 183 0.40 14.09 -1.53
CA HIS A 183 -0.52 13.59 -2.56
C HIS A 183 -1.41 14.71 -3.10
N GLN A 184 -1.87 15.58 -2.20
CA GLN A 184 -2.84 16.63 -2.48
C GLN A 184 -2.18 18.02 -2.49
N GLY A 185 -0.92 18.17 -2.11
CA GLY A 185 -0.19 19.43 -2.12
C GLY A 185 -0.38 20.29 -0.87
N PHE A 186 0.29 21.45 -0.87
CA PHE A 186 0.44 22.32 0.30
C PHE A 186 -0.24 23.69 0.18
N THR A 187 -0.76 24.03 -1.00
CA THR A 187 -1.48 25.29 -1.24
C THR A 187 -2.84 25.27 -0.53
N HIS A 188 -3.32 26.44 -0.10
CA HIS A 188 -4.60 26.61 0.61
C HIS A 188 -4.76 25.82 1.94
N CYS A 189 -3.66 25.30 2.50
CA CYS A 189 -3.67 24.48 3.72
C CYS A 189 -3.12 25.19 4.98
N LYS A 190 -3.06 26.53 4.99
CA LYS A 190 -2.62 27.33 6.16
C LYS A 190 -3.63 27.25 7.30
N GLU A 191 -3.16 27.41 8.53
CA GLU A 191 -3.97 27.35 9.76
C GLU A 191 -4.80 26.05 9.84
N PRO A 192 -4.15 24.87 9.92
CA PRO A 192 -4.87 23.63 10.19
C PRO A 192 -5.50 23.67 11.60
N GLY A 193 -6.53 22.85 11.80
CA GLY A 193 -7.22 22.78 13.08
C GLY A 193 -8.65 22.26 12.96
N ILE A 194 -9.38 22.34 14.06
CA ILE A 194 -10.82 22.06 14.12
C ILE A 194 -11.56 23.39 14.11
N TYR A 195 -12.58 23.46 13.27
CA TYR A 195 -13.40 24.63 13.05
C TYR A 195 -14.88 24.27 13.17
N TRP A 196 -15.70 25.23 13.55
CA TRP A 196 -17.14 25.16 13.29
C TRP A 196 -17.60 26.32 12.40
N ILE A 197 -18.70 26.12 11.69
CA ILE A 197 -19.31 27.10 10.78
C ILE A 197 -20.84 26.97 10.83
N PRO A 198 -21.61 28.06 10.69
CA PRO A 198 -23.05 27.96 10.51
C PRO A 198 -23.41 27.10 9.28
N ALA A 199 -24.42 26.25 9.39
CA ALA A 199 -24.88 25.38 8.30
C ALA A 199 -25.43 26.18 7.10
N SER A 200 -25.85 27.44 7.31
CA SER A 200 -26.22 28.37 6.25
C SER A 200 -25.03 28.84 5.39
N GLY A 201 -23.80 28.61 5.85
CA GLY A 201 -22.57 29.27 5.39
C GLY A 201 -22.21 30.48 6.26
N GLY A 202 -20.96 30.93 6.19
CA GLY A 202 -20.46 32.08 6.96
C GLY A 202 -18.96 32.04 7.21
N THR A 203 -18.51 32.81 8.20
CA THR A 203 -17.12 32.80 8.67
C THR A 203 -16.91 31.62 9.63
N PRO A 204 -15.93 30.73 9.38
CA PRO A 204 -15.62 29.64 10.30
C PRO A 204 -14.83 30.12 11.52
N GLU A 205 -15.09 29.53 12.68
CA GLU A 205 -14.37 29.80 13.94
C GLU A 205 -13.51 28.61 14.33
N ARG A 206 -12.22 28.85 14.63
CA ARG A 206 -11.29 27.80 15.07
C ARG A 206 -11.47 27.51 16.56
N VAL A 207 -11.65 26.24 16.91
CA VAL A 207 -11.78 25.81 18.31
C VAL A 207 -10.58 25.01 18.81
N ALA A 208 -9.80 24.41 17.92
CA ALA A 208 -8.55 23.73 18.28
C ALA A 208 -7.53 23.83 17.15
N THR A 209 -6.24 23.88 17.47
CA THR A 209 -5.14 23.90 16.49
C THR A 209 -4.77 22.50 15.98
N ALA A 210 -5.21 21.46 16.68
CA ALA A 210 -4.97 20.07 16.32
C ALA A 210 -6.12 19.18 16.83
N GLY A 211 -6.26 18.01 16.23
CA GLY A 211 -7.26 17.02 16.57
C GLY A 211 -7.91 16.40 15.34
N GLU A 212 -8.57 15.26 15.54
CA GLU A 212 -9.23 14.48 14.49
C GLU A 212 -10.63 14.05 14.94
N TYR A 213 -11.48 13.76 13.96
CA TYR A 213 -12.87 13.28 14.16
C TYR A 213 -13.71 14.16 15.10
N PRO A 214 -13.81 15.48 14.84
CA PRO A 214 -14.52 16.37 15.73
C PRO A 214 -16.04 16.11 15.67
N VAL A 215 -16.69 16.10 16.84
CA VAL A 215 -18.14 15.98 16.98
C VAL A 215 -18.65 16.88 18.09
N PHE A 216 -19.88 17.36 17.98
CA PHE A 216 -20.50 18.12 19.08
C PHE A 216 -20.91 17.20 20.23
N SER A 217 -20.92 17.77 21.43
CA SER A 217 -21.58 17.22 22.60
C SER A 217 -23.11 17.26 22.45
N ALA A 218 -23.81 16.44 23.24
CA ALA A 218 -25.26 16.27 23.20
C ALA A 218 -26.03 17.58 23.44
N ASP A 219 -25.47 18.48 24.24
CA ASP A 219 -26.03 19.82 24.53
C ASP A 219 -25.56 20.91 23.53
N GLY A 220 -24.68 20.56 22.60
CA GLY A 220 -24.10 21.45 21.60
C GLY A 220 -23.10 22.47 22.14
N GLN A 221 -22.71 22.41 23.42
CA GLN A 221 -21.87 23.44 24.05
C GLN A 221 -20.35 23.18 23.89
N ARG A 222 -19.99 21.95 23.57
CA ARG A 222 -18.59 21.50 23.44
C ARG A 222 -18.35 20.72 22.17
N VAL A 223 -17.11 20.76 21.68
CA VAL A 223 -16.60 19.90 20.60
C VAL A 223 -15.67 18.85 21.21
N PHE A 224 -15.97 17.58 20.99
CA PHE A 224 -15.08 16.46 21.29
C PHE A 224 -14.17 16.14 20.10
N TYR A 225 -12.96 15.66 20.36
CA TYR A 225 -11.99 15.25 19.34
C TYR A 225 -10.91 14.32 19.89
N GLN A 226 -10.22 13.59 19.00
CA GLN A 226 -9.10 12.72 19.34
C GLN A 226 -7.75 13.36 18.97
N THR A 227 -6.71 13.07 19.74
CA THR A 227 -5.30 13.31 19.38
C THR A 227 -4.51 11.99 19.37
N GLY A 228 -3.35 11.99 18.72
CA GLY A 228 -2.52 10.79 18.52
C GLY A 228 -2.69 10.11 17.15
N GLY A 229 -3.53 10.67 16.28
CA GLY A 229 -3.77 10.16 14.93
C GLY A 229 -4.70 8.94 14.90
N PHE A 230 -4.74 8.27 13.75
CA PHE A 230 -5.41 6.99 13.53
C PHE A 230 -4.41 5.82 13.67
N LEU A 231 -4.52 4.80 12.82
CA LEU A 231 -3.55 3.71 12.65
C LEU A 231 -2.19 4.26 12.17
N PHE A 232 -1.08 3.68 12.64
CA PHE A 232 0.30 4.15 12.40
C PHE A 232 0.63 5.49 13.08
N GLY A 233 -0.22 5.90 14.04
CA GLY A 233 -0.03 7.11 14.84
C GLY A 233 0.71 6.84 16.15
N SER A 234 0.42 7.67 17.15
CA SER A 234 0.90 7.48 18.53
C SER A 234 0.41 6.15 19.09
N LEU A 235 1.23 5.46 19.90
CA LEU A 235 0.80 4.25 20.61
C LEU A 235 -0.42 4.51 21.52
N THR A 236 -0.48 5.68 22.14
CA THR A 236 -1.62 6.10 22.97
C THR A 236 -2.38 7.22 22.27
N LYS A 237 -3.70 7.05 22.15
CA LYS A 237 -4.61 8.09 21.67
C LYS A 237 -5.32 8.72 22.86
N SER A 238 -5.58 10.02 22.77
CA SER A 238 -6.25 10.77 23.83
C SER A 238 -7.54 11.39 23.31
N TYR A 239 -8.59 11.36 24.11
CA TYR A 239 -9.89 11.96 23.78
C TYR A 239 -10.11 13.24 24.60
N HIS A 240 -10.47 14.32 23.92
CA HIS A 240 -10.53 15.67 24.46
C HIS A 240 -11.86 16.34 24.15
N SER A 241 -12.14 17.46 24.84
CA SER A 241 -13.15 18.42 24.42
C SER A 241 -12.78 19.85 24.78
N VAL A 242 -13.29 20.80 24.01
CA VAL A 242 -13.21 22.25 24.26
C VAL A 242 -14.61 22.85 24.13
N ASP A 243 -14.84 24.03 24.69
CA ASP A 243 -16.05 24.81 24.37
C ASP A 243 -16.00 25.37 22.94
N LEU A 244 -17.08 26.03 22.48
CA LEU A 244 -17.18 26.57 21.13
C LEU A 244 -16.23 27.74 20.83
N SER A 245 -15.60 28.31 21.85
CA SER A 245 -14.54 29.33 21.71
C SER A 245 -13.13 28.73 21.79
N GLY A 246 -13.02 27.41 21.94
CA GLY A 246 -11.74 26.71 22.10
C GLY A 246 -11.14 26.76 23.50
N ASN A 247 -11.89 27.23 24.49
CA ASN A 247 -11.46 27.31 25.88
C ASN A 247 -11.91 26.08 26.68
N GLU A 248 -11.59 26.09 27.98
CA GLU A 248 -11.94 25.03 28.94
C GLU A 248 -11.56 23.62 28.46
N GLY A 249 -10.36 23.44 27.91
CA GLY A 249 -9.89 22.14 27.43
C GLY A 249 -9.98 21.05 28.52
N ARG A 250 -10.66 19.95 28.20
CA ARG A 250 -10.79 18.77 29.08
C ARG A 250 -10.26 17.55 28.36
N LYS A 251 -9.43 16.78 29.05
CA LYS A 251 -9.02 15.43 28.62
C LYS A 251 -9.90 14.41 29.34
N HIS A 252 -10.58 13.57 28.58
CA HIS A 252 -11.54 12.59 29.11
C HIS A 252 -10.87 11.25 29.40
N PHE A 253 -10.12 10.72 28.43
CA PHE A 253 -9.43 9.44 28.59
C PHE A 253 -8.26 9.26 27.62
N ASP A 254 -7.39 8.32 27.97
CA ASP A 254 -6.32 7.77 27.13
C ASP A 254 -6.62 6.32 26.79
N GLY A 255 -6.36 5.91 25.55
CA GLY A 255 -6.42 4.51 25.13
C GLY A 255 -5.11 4.04 24.53
N PRO A 256 -4.33 3.20 25.23
CA PRO A 256 -3.18 2.52 24.64
C PRO A 256 -3.66 1.57 23.53
N TYR A 257 -2.97 1.59 22.40
CA TYR A 257 -3.29 0.84 21.18
C TYR A 257 -4.69 1.09 20.58
N ALA A 258 -5.43 2.07 21.09
CA ALA A 258 -6.68 2.50 20.48
C ALA A 258 -6.39 3.09 19.09
N GLN A 259 -7.32 2.94 18.15
CA GLN A 259 -7.19 3.46 16.79
C GLN A 259 -8.17 4.62 16.59
N ARG A 260 -9.43 4.45 17.00
CA ARG A 260 -10.47 5.47 16.91
C ARG A 260 -11.47 5.36 18.06
N PHE A 261 -11.76 6.49 18.71
CA PHE A 261 -12.89 6.63 19.64
C PHE A 261 -14.15 7.13 18.94
N THR A 262 -15.31 6.72 19.42
CA THR A 262 -16.63 7.21 18.98
C THR A 262 -17.55 7.27 20.19
N VAL A 263 -18.22 8.41 20.40
CA VAL A 263 -19.14 8.59 21.54
C VAL A 263 -20.59 8.49 21.07
N SER A 264 -21.47 8.02 21.95
CA SER A 264 -22.90 7.99 21.66
C SER A 264 -23.50 9.40 21.57
N PRO A 265 -24.58 9.59 20.79
CA PRO A 265 -25.29 10.87 20.68
C PRO A 265 -25.71 11.49 22.03
N ASP A 266 -26.03 10.67 23.03
CA ASP A 266 -26.39 11.12 24.38
C ASP A 266 -25.18 11.33 25.32
N ASN A 267 -23.97 11.09 24.82
CA ASN A 267 -22.69 11.13 25.53
C ASN A 267 -22.65 10.28 26.81
N LYS A 268 -23.32 9.13 26.80
CA LYS A 268 -23.28 8.14 27.90
C LYS A 268 -22.44 6.91 27.60
N TRP A 269 -22.05 6.69 26.34
CA TRP A 269 -21.25 5.56 25.91
C TRP A 269 -20.07 6.00 25.06
N VAL A 270 -19.01 5.20 25.09
CA VAL A 270 -17.87 5.28 24.19
C VAL A 270 -17.60 3.91 23.60
N ALA A 271 -17.40 3.87 22.28
CA ALA A 271 -16.88 2.71 21.57
C ALA A 271 -15.52 3.05 20.97
N TRP A 272 -14.66 2.05 20.85
CA TRP A 272 -13.35 2.20 20.21
C TRP A 272 -12.87 0.91 19.58
N SER A 273 -11.96 1.05 18.60
CA SER A 273 -11.14 -0.07 18.15
C SER A 273 -9.78 -0.06 18.85
N GLU A 274 -9.33 -1.22 19.32
CA GLU A 274 -8.03 -1.45 19.95
C GLU A 274 -7.47 -2.76 19.41
N LEU A 275 -6.28 -2.71 18.78
CA LEU A 275 -5.70 -3.85 18.07
C LEU A 275 -6.73 -4.55 17.17
N TYR A 276 -7.46 -3.74 16.40
CA TYR A 276 -8.54 -4.11 15.47
C TYR A 276 -9.84 -4.62 16.08
N LYS A 277 -9.86 -5.08 17.33
CA LYS A 277 -11.10 -5.49 18.00
C LYS A 277 -11.90 -4.26 18.42
N VAL A 278 -13.23 -4.38 18.41
CA VAL A 278 -14.14 -3.29 18.79
C VAL A 278 -14.65 -3.53 20.20
N TYR A 279 -14.59 -2.47 21.01
CA TYR A 279 -15.02 -2.46 22.40
C TYR A 279 -15.98 -1.30 22.66
N ILE A 280 -16.80 -1.46 23.69
CA ILE A 280 -17.75 -0.46 24.18
C ILE A 280 -17.71 -0.40 25.71
N ALA A 281 -17.92 0.79 26.26
CA ALA A 281 -18.04 1.03 27.70
C ALA A 281 -18.93 2.27 27.98
N PRO A 282 -19.47 2.40 29.21
CA PRO A 282 -20.03 3.67 29.66
C PRO A 282 -18.98 4.79 29.59
N PHE A 283 -19.40 5.98 29.13
CA PHE A 283 -18.54 7.16 29.08
C PHE A 283 -18.31 7.72 30.49
N PRO A 284 -17.08 7.69 31.03
CA PRO A 284 -16.81 8.18 32.38
C PRO A 284 -16.95 9.72 32.43
N LYS A 285 -17.89 10.22 33.24
CA LYS A 285 -18.04 11.67 33.49
C LYS A 285 -17.27 12.08 34.75
N THR A 286 -15.94 11.93 34.70
CA THR A 286 -15.04 12.24 35.82
C THR A 286 -14.37 13.60 35.63
N GLY A 287 -13.99 14.26 36.73
CA GLY A 287 -13.23 15.52 36.69
C GLY A 287 -11.76 15.35 36.30
N GLN A 288 -11.28 14.11 36.19
CA GLN A 288 -9.93 13.76 35.76
C GLN A 288 -9.99 12.72 34.63
N ALA A 289 -8.95 12.68 33.80
CA ALA A 289 -8.83 11.71 32.73
C ALA A 289 -8.69 10.28 33.30
N VAL A 290 -9.38 9.31 32.70
CA VAL A 290 -9.31 7.89 33.08
C VAL A 290 -8.69 7.10 31.93
N GLY A 291 -7.88 6.08 32.22
CA GLY A 291 -7.40 5.16 31.17
C GLY A 291 -8.53 4.25 30.71
N ILE A 292 -8.69 4.07 29.40
CA ILE A 292 -9.65 3.12 28.80
C ILE A 292 -8.93 2.14 27.87
N SER A 293 -9.22 0.86 28.03
CA SER A 293 -8.67 -0.24 27.23
C SER A 293 -9.54 -1.48 27.38
N ALA A 294 -9.29 -2.49 26.54
CA ALA A 294 -9.93 -3.80 26.60
C ALA A 294 -9.90 -4.44 28.01
N ASN A 295 -8.88 -4.10 28.82
CA ASN A 295 -8.67 -4.67 30.16
C ASN A 295 -9.16 -3.78 31.31
N THR A 296 -9.78 -2.64 31.00
CA THR A 296 -10.25 -1.69 32.03
C THR A 296 -11.27 -2.34 32.95
N LYS A 297 -11.12 -2.11 34.26
CA LYS A 297 -12.02 -2.63 35.32
C LYS A 297 -12.79 -1.53 36.05
N ALA A 298 -12.41 -0.27 35.88
CA ALA A 298 -13.09 0.87 36.51
C ALA A 298 -14.51 1.10 35.97
N VAL A 299 -14.77 0.68 34.73
CA VAL A 299 -16.09 0.65 34.10
C VAL A 299 -16.28 -0.70 33.40
N PRO A 300 -17.52 -1.19 33.24
CA PRO A 300 -17.80 -2.36 32.43
C PRO A 300 -17.35 -2.15 30.97
N VAL A 301 -16.56 -3.08 30.44
CA VAL A 301 -16.12 -3.09 29.04
C VAL A 301 -16.61 -4.38 28.38
N ALA A 302 -17.19 -4.26 27.19
CA ALA A 302 -17.59 -5.41 26.37
C ALA A 302 -16.91 -5.35 25.00
N GLN A 303 -16.45 -6.50 24.52
CA GLN A 303 -16.07 -6.67 23.12
C GLN A 303 -17.34 -6.92 22.29
N VAL A 304 -17.40 -6.36 21.08
CA VAL A 304 -18.52 -6.56 20.14
C VAL A 304 -18.06 -7.17 18.80
N GLY A 305 -16.87 -6.80 18.32
CA GLY A 305 -16.34 -7.34 17.07
C GLY A 305 -15.54 -8.62 17.29
N LYS A 306 -15.93 -9.73 16.65
CA LYS A 306 -15.18 -11.00 16.68
C LYS A 306 -13.81 -10.87 16.03
N ASP A 307 -13.75 -10.40 14.79
CA ASP A 307 -12.51 -10.36 13.99
C ASP A 307 -11.90 -8.96 13.95
N ALA A 308 -12.64 -7.99 13.43
CA ALA A 308 -12.29 -6.57 13.44
C ALA A 308 -13.54 -5.71 13.20
N GLY A 309 -13.41 -4.38 13.34
CA GLY A 309 -14.44 -3.46 12.90
C GLY A 309 -13.93 -2.06 12.60
N ILE A 310 -14.45 -1.48 11.52
CA ILE A 310 -14.26 -0.09 11.09
C ILE A 310 -15.62 0.60 10.93
N ASN A 311 -15.64 1.90 10.63
CA ASN A 311 -16.87 2.71 10.54
C ASN A 311 -17.75 2.59 11.79
N ILE A 312 -17.14 2.58 12.98
CA ILE A 312 -17.86 2.44 14.24
C ILE A 312 -18.75 3.67 14.46
N HIS A 313 -20.04 3.47 14.70
CA HIS A 313 -21.00 4.54 15.01
C HIS A 313 -22.21 4.00 15.79
N PHE A 314 -22.85 4.86 16.58
CA PHE A 314 -24.04 4.52 17.36
C PHE A 314 -25.33 4.82 16.60
N SER A 315 -26.41 4.11 16.94
CA SER A 315 -27.76 4.50 16.56
C SER A 315 -28.14 5.87 17.14
N ALA A 316 -29.08 6.57 16.51
CA ALA A 316 -29.49 7.91 16.94
C ALA A 316 -30.04 7.95 18.37
N ASP A 317 -30.64 6.85 18.85
CA ASP A 317 -31.16 6.69 20.21
C ASP A 317 -30.11 6.19 21.21
N SER A 318 -28.86 5.99 20.78
CA SER A 318 -27.73 5.50 21.60
C SER A 318 -27.89 4.08 22.13
N LYS A 319 -28.80 3.26 21.58
CA LYS A 319 -29.06 1.88 22.07
C LYS A 319 -28.36 0.78 21.30
N LYS A 320 -27.84 1.05 20.11
CA LYS A 320 -27.13 0.08 19.28
C LYS A 320 -25.79 0.64 18.83
N LEU A 321 -24.86 -0.27 18.59
CA LEU A 321 -23.56 0.01 17.98
C LEU A 321 -23.49 -0.66 16.62
N HIS A 322 -23.07 0.10 15.61
CA HIS A 322 -22.88 -0.37 14.25
C HIS A 322 -21.39 -0.33 13.87
N TRP A 323 -20.95 -1.29 13.07
CA TRP A 323 -19.61 -1.29 12.47
C TRP A 323 -19.62 -2.11 11.18
N THR A 324 -18.51 -2.06 10.46
CA THR A 324 -18.32 -2.83 9.23
C THR A 324 -16.99 -3.56 9.23
N LEU A 325 -16.90 -4.64 8.45
CA LEU A 325 -15.64 -5.30 8.11
C LEU A 325 -15.71 -5.70 6.63
N GLY A 326 -14.95 -4.99 5.78
CA GLY A 326 -15.17 -5.07 4.34
C GLY A 326 -16.58 -4.58 3.98
N ASN A 327 -17.33 -5.40 3.25
CA ASN A 327 -18.72 -5.13 2.88
C ASN A 327 -19.75 -5.77 3.82
N ASP A 328 -19.34 -6.33 4.95
CA ASP A 328 -20.26 -6.79 5.99
C ASP A 328 -20.58 -5.66 6.97
N TYR A 329 -21.87 -5.45 7.22
CA TYR A 329 -22.44 -4.48 8.17
C TYR A 329 -23.02 -5.20 9.37
N TYR A 330 -22.62 -4.79 10.57
CA TYR A 330 -22.96 -5.42 11.83
C TYR A 330 -23.69 -4.45 12.74
N THR A 331 -24.56 -4.98 13.60
CA THR A 331 -25.27 -4.23 14.62
C THR A 331 -25.35 -5.06 15.89
N ASP A 332 -25.04 -4.45 17.03
CA ASP A 332 -25.26 -5.04 18.35
C ASP A 332 -26.11 -4.09 19.19
N ALA A 333 -27.16 -4.61 19.81
CA ALA A 333 -27.88 -3.88 20.85
C ALA A 333 -27.04 -3.85 22.14
N LEU A 334 -26.97 -2.71 22.82
CA LEU A 334 -26.23 -2.58 24.08
C LEU A 334 -26.78 -3.54 25.17
N THR A 335 -28.08 -3.83 25.14
CA THR A 335 -28.76 -4.80 26.00
C THR A 335 -28.30 -6.24 25.80
N GLU A 336 -27.62 -6.56 24.70
CA GLU A 336 -27.01 -7.88 24.43
C GLU A 336 -25.55 -7.96 24.91
N ARG A 337 -25.00 -6.87 25.43
CA ARG A 337 -23.61 -6.80 25.90
C ARG A 337 -23.49 -6.40 27.36
N PHE A 338 -24.51 -5.74 27.92
CA PHE A 338 -24.54 -5.29 29.30
C PHE A 338 -25.81 -5.75 30.02
N LEU A 339 -25.67 -6.75 30.90
CA LEU A 339 -26.78 -7.38 31.65
C LEU A 339 -27.44 -6.46 32.69
N PHE A 340 -26.82 -5.33 33.02
CA PHE A 340 -27.37 -4.37 33.99
C PHE A 340 -28.35 -3.37 33.37
N LEU A 341 -28.53 -3.39 32.04
CA LEU A 341 -29.45 -2.49 31.36
C LEU A 341 -30.89 -3.01 31.45
N ASP A 342 -31.85 -2.09 31.56
CA ASP A 342 -33.26 -2.45 31.50
C ASP A 342 -33.59 -3.12 30.16
N GLY A 343 -34.18 -4.32 30.21
CA GLY A 343 -34.47 -5.13 29.03
C GLY A 343 -33.26 -5.90 28.48
N ALA A 344 -32.19 -6.06 29.27
CA ALA A 344 -31.09 -6.93 28.90
C ALA A 344 -31.50 -8.41 28.79
N VAL A 345 -30.75 -9.14 27.97
CA VAL A 345 -30.87 -10.60 27.83
C VAL A 345 -30.42 -11.34 29.10
N ASP A 346 -30.86 -12.58 29.30
CA ASP A 346 -30.48 -13.38 30.47
C ASP A 346 -29.00 -13.78 30.49
N SER A 347 -28.36 -13.86 29.31
CA SER A 347 -26.95 -14.19 29.16
C SER A 347 -26.37 -13.55 27.91
N ILE A 348 -25.10 -13.10 27.98
CA ILE A 348 -24.41 -12.45 26.86
C ILE A 348 -24.26 -13.46 25.69
N PRO A 349 -24.81 -13.17 24.50
CA PRO A 349 -24.64 -14.02 23.32
C PRO A 349 -23.17 -14.14 22.90
N PRO A 350 -22.79 -15.21 22.19
CA PRO A 350 -21.49 -15.28 21.53
C PRO A 350 -21.23 -14.06 20.63
N LEU A 351 -19.96 -13.78 20.37
CA LEU A 351 -19.57 -12.82 19.34
C LEU A 351 -19.88 -13.42 17.97
N ASP A 352 -21.14 -13.28 17.56
CA ASP A 352 -21.59 -13.74 16.25
C ASP A 352 -20.94 -12.91 15.14
N SER A 353 -20.73 -13.55 14.00
CA SER A 353 -19.98 -13.01 12.87
C SER A 353 -20.82 -12.85 11.61
N VAL A 354 -22.15 -12.82 11.74
CA VAL A 354 -23.05 -12.74 10.58
C VAL A 354 -23.56 -11.31 10.44
N GLY A 355 -22.88 -10.53 9.60
CA GLY A 355 -23.33 -9.20 9.19
C GLY A 355 -24.33 -9.25 8.03
N SER A 356 -25.06 -8.16 7.83
CA SER A 356 -25.82 -7.92 6.59
C SER A 356 -24.87 -7.39 5.50
N LYS A 357 -25.05 -7.81 4.25
CA LYS A 357 -24.15 -7.41 3.16
C LYS A 357 -24.49 -6.02 2.60
N ILE A 358 -23.47 -5.20 2.42
CA ILE A 358 -23.52 -4.01 1.55
C ILE A 358 -23.28 -4.49 0.12
N ASN A 359 -24.34 -4.50 -0.68
CA ASN A 359 -24.38 -5.10 -2.01
C ASN A 359 -24.10 -4.02 -3.07
N LEU A 360 -22.81 -3.80 -3.35
CA LEU A 360 -22.35 -2.98 -4.45
C LEU A 360 -21.52 -3.83 -5.42
N GLU A 361 -22.09 -4.06 -6.59
CA GLU A 361 -21.41 -4.73 -7.71
C GLU A 361 -21.41 -3.78 -8.91
N VAL A 362 -20.24 -3.62 -9.52
CA VAL A 362 -20.05 -2.76 -10.70
C VAL A 362 -19.26 -3.53 -11.76
N LYS A 363 -19.31 -3.05 -13.00
CA LYS A 363 -18.46 -3.58 -14.07
C LYS A 363 -17.03 -3.05 -13.93
N ALA A 364 -16.06 -3.92 -14.16
CA ALA A 364 -14.68 -3.48 -14.34
C ALA A 364 -14.54 -2.64 -15.61
N ASP A 365 -13.57 -1.73 -15.62
CA ASP A 365 -13.25 -0.93 -16.78
C ASP A 365 -12.71 -1.83 -17.91
N GLN A 366 -13.31 -1.69 -19.09
CA GLN A 366 -12.89 -2.36 -20.31
C GLN A 366 -12.91 -1.34 -21.45
N PRO A 367 -11.76 -1.05 -22.10
CA PRO A 367 -11.77 -0.24 -23.31
C PRO A 367 -12.44 -0.96 -24.46
N GLU A 368 -12.86 -0.19 -25.46
CA GLU A 368 -13.42 -0.67 -26.70
C GLU A 368 -12.45 -0.45 -27.87
N GLY A 369 -12.72 -1.11 -28.99
CA GLY A 369 -11.96 -0.97 -30.24
C GLY A 369 -10.80 -1.94 -30.38
N GLN A 370 -10.00 -1.73 -31.44
CA GLN A 370 -8.88 -2.58 -31.81
C GLN A 370 -7.64 -1.75 -32.10
N ILE A 371 -6.48 -2.18 -31.59
CA ILE A 371 -5.18 -1.55 -31.86
C ILE A 371 -4.25 -2.63 -32.43
N ALA A 372 -3.56 -2.32 -33.51
CA ALA A 372 -2.56 -3.19 -34.14
C ALA A 372 -1.18 -2.53 -34.10
N PHE A 373 -0.26 -3.13 -33.36
CA PHE A 373 1.16 -2.76 -33.38
C PHE A 373 1.85 -3.60 -34.44
N VAL A 374 2.38 -2.96 -35.49
CA VAL A 374 2.94 -3.66 -36.66
C VAL A 374 4.44 -3.41 -36.81
N ASN A 375 5.15 -4.35 -37.43
CA ASN A 375 6.58 -4.27 -37.74
C ASN A 375 7.50 -4.15 -36.50
N ALA A 376 7.11 -4.76 -35.37
CA ALA A 376 7.87 -4.69 -34.13
C ALA A 376 8.75 -5.93 -33.94
N ARG A 377 9.86 -5.79 -33.20
CA ARG A 377 10.43 -6.93 -32.47
C ARG A 377 9.54 -7.21 -31.26
N ILE A 378 9.17 -8.45 -30.99
CA ILE A 378 8.30 -8.82 -29.86
C ILE A 378 9.02 -9.83 -28.97
N ILE A 379 9.25 -9.46 -27.71
CA ILE A 379 9.73 -10.36 -26.67
C ILE A 379 8.49 -10.98 -26.01
N THR A 380 8.19 -12.24 -26.31
CA THR A 380 6.91 -12.85 -25.90
C THR A 380 6.89 -13.28 -24.43
N MET A 381 8.04 -13.71 -23.88
CA MET A 381 8.15 -14.45 -22.61
C MET A 381 7.45 -15.83 -22.62
N GLU A 382 7.15 -16.34 -23.80
CA GLU A 382 6.59 -17.67 -24.04
C GLU A 382 7.60 -18.54 -24.81
N ALA A 383 7.20 -19.77 -25.18
CA ALA A 383 8.04 -20.72 -25.90
C ALA A 383 8.50 -20.21 -27.28
N GLU A 384 7.72 -19.32 -27.90
CA GLU A 384 8.03 -18.66 -29.17
C GLU A 384 9.24 -17.72 -29.08
N GLY A 385 9.66 -17.31 -27.87
CA GLY A 385 10.84 -16.48 -27.67
C GLY A 385 10.69 -15.07 -28.23
N VAL A 386 11.57 -14.68 -29.15
CA VAL A 386 11.61 -13.35 -29.77
C VAL A 386 11.14 -13.42 -31.22
N ILE A 387 10.14 -12.62 -31.58
CA ILE A 387 9.65 -12.46 -32.96
C ILE A 387 10.27 -11.18 -33.53
N GLU A 388 11.24 -11.29 -34.45
CA GLU A 388 11.99 -10.13 -34.95
C GLU A 388 11.16 -9.15 -35.81
N ASN A 389 10.16 -9.65 -36.53
CA ASN A 389 9.22 -8.83 -37.31
C ASN A 389 7.80 -9.34 -37.12
N GLY A 390 7.12 -8.81 -36.12
CA GLY A 390 5.82 -9.27 -35.66
C GLY A 390 4.75 -8.20 -35.62
N THR A 391 3.52 -8.68 -35.44
CA THR A 391 2.33 -7.87 -35.18
C THR A 391 1.68 -8.32 -33.87
N VAL A 392 1.24 -7.36 -33.04
CA VAL A 392 0.36 -7.60 -31.90
C VAL A 392 -0.99 -6.93 -32.19
N LEU A 393 -2.06 -7.72 -32.22
CA LEU A 393 -3.43 -7.24 -32.37
C LEU A 393 -4.13 -7.31 -31.01
N VAL A 394 -4.59 -6.17 -30.52
CA VAL A 394 -5.35 -6.01 -29.28
C VAL A 394 -6.81 -5.70 -29.61
N GLU A 395 -7.74 -6.33 -28.89
CA GLU A 395 -9.18 -6.06 -28.95
C GLU A 395 -9.73 -5.89 -27.54
N GLY A 396 -10.31 -4.73 -27.27
CA GLY A 396 -10.68 -4.32 -25.92
C GLY A 396 -9.48 -4.41 -24.98
N ASN A 397 -9.60 -5.17 -23.89
CA ASN A 397 -8.53 -5.38 -22.91
C ASN A 397 -7.65 -6.61 -23.15
N ARG A 398 -7.80 -7.34 -24.26
CA ARG A 398 -7.08 -8.61 -24.51
C ARG A 398 -6.21 -8.57 -25.76
N ILE A 399 -5.10 -9.32 -25.69
CA ILE A 399 -4.30 -9.66 -26.86
C ILE A 399 -5.10 -10.68 -27.67
N LYS A 400 -5.54 -10.28 -28.86
CA LYS A 400 -6.31 -11.13 -29.76
C LYS A 400 -5.40 -12.08 -30.54
N GLN A 401 -4.31 -11.55 -31.10
CA GLN A 401 -3.34 -12.30 -31.89
C GLN A 401 -1.94 -11.71 -31.73
N VAL A 402 -0.92 -12.55 -31.78
CA VAL A 402 0.51 -12.20 -31.81
C VAL A 402 1.24 -13.21 -32.69
N GLY A 403 2.19 -12.75 -33.51
CA GLY A 403 2.89 -13.61 -34.46
C GLY A 403 3.69 -12.82 -35.50
N PRO A 404 4.36 -13.52 -36.43
CA PRO A 404 5.06 -12.89 -37.55
C PRO A 404 4.14 -11.96 -38.35
N ALA A 405 4.66 -10.83 -38.82
CA ALA A 405 3.86 -9.82 -39.52
C ALA A 405 3.16 -10.37 -40.77
N ALA A 406 3.76 -11.37 -41.44
CA ALA A 406 3.20 -12.03 -42.61
C ALA A 406 1.94 -12.87 -42.31
N ASP A 407 1.77 -13.32 -41.06
CA ASP A 407 0.73 -14.27 -40.67
C ASP A 407 -0.53 -13.57 -40.10
N ILE A 408 -0.42 -12.28 -39.76
CA ILE A 408 -1.49 -11.51 -39.13
C ILE A 408 -2.10 -10.51 -40.11
N ARG A 409 -3.36 -10.74 -40.46
CA ARG A 409 -4.16 -9.78 -41.22
C ARG A 409 -4.74 -8.71 -40.29
N VAL A 410 -4.22 -7.49 -40.40
CA VAL A 410 -4.73 -6.34 -39.63
C VAL A 410 -6.12 -5.94 -40.11
N PRO A 411 -7.14 -5.87 -39.23
CA PRO A 411 -8.47 -5.40 -39.59
C PRO A 411 -8.47 -3.93 -40.03
N ALA A 412 -9.27 -3.58 -41.06
CA ALA A 412 -9.32 -2.22 -41.60
C ALA A 412 -9.77 -1.14 -40.57
N LYS A 413 -10.53 -1.55 -39.55
CA LYS A 413 -11.01 -0.66 -38.46
C LYS A 413 -10.03 -0.54 -37.28
N ALA A 414 -8.93 -1.30 -37.27
CA ALA A 414 -7.98 -1.26 -36.18
C ALA A 414 -7.13 0.02 -36.28
N LYS A 415 -6.87 0.67 -35.14
CA LYS A 415 -5.88 1.72 -35.05
C LYS A 415 -4.49 1.11 -35.24
N VAL A 416 -3.82 1.48 -36.32
CA VAL A 416 -2.48 0.96 -36.64
C VAL A 416 -1.41 1.84 -36.02
N ILE A 417 -0.48 1.22 -35.30
CA ILE A 417 0.72 1.85 -34.74
C ILE A 417 1.93 1.17 -35.38
N ASN A 418 2.70 1.95 -36.14
CA ASN A 418 3.92 1.44 -36.76
C ASN A 418 5.04 1.41 -35.72
N CYS A 419 5.55 0.21 -35.46
CA CYS A 419 6.61 -0.05 -34.49
C CYS A 419 7.92 -0.46 -35.17
N GLN A 420 8.12 -0.08 -36.44
CA GLN A 420 9.37 -0.32 -37.15
C GLN A 420 10.58 0.20 -36.35
N GLY A 421 11.55 -0.67 -36.12
CA GLY A 421 12.76 -0.37 -35.32
C GLY A 421 12.55 -0.42 -33.80
N LYS A 422 11.31 -0.59 -33.33
CA LYS A 422 10.93 -0.63 -31.91
C LYS A 422 10.84 -2.07 -31.41
N THR A 423 10.89 -2.22 -30.09
CA THR A 423 10.71 -3.51 -29.41
C THR A 423 9.49 -3.47 -28.50
N ILE A 424 8.70 -4.55 -28.50
CA ILE A 424 7.55 -4.73 -27.61
C ILE A 424 7.90 -5.81 -26.58
N MET A 425 7.60 -5.55 -25.32
CA MET A 425 7.73 -6.53 -24.23
C MET A 425 6.49 -6.48 -23.32
N PRO A 426 6.24 -7.51 -22.47
CA PRO A 426 5.16 -7.46 -21.50
C PRO A 426 5.35 -6.29 -20.52
N GLY A 427 4.25 -5.80 -19.94
CA GLY A 427 4.31 -4.82 -18.86
C GLY A 427 5.08 -5.34 -17.64
N ILE A 428 5.80 -4.45 -16.95
CA ILE A 428 6.57 -4.82 -15.76
C ILE A 428 5.61 -5.15 -14.60
N VAL A 429 5.94 -6.21 -13.87
CA VAL A 429 5.26 -6.69 -12.66
C VAL A 429 6.20 -6.47 -11.46
N ASP A 430 5.95 -5.41 -10.70
CA ASP A 430 6.69 -5.11 -9.46
C ASP A 430 5.95 -5.76 -8.27
N VAL A 431 6.49 -6.86 -7.73
CA VAL A 431 5.79 -7.62 -6.69
C VAL A 431 6.03 -7.08 -5.26
N HIS A 432 6.86 -6.04 -5.14
CA HIS A 432 7.15 -5.39 -3.88
C HIS A 432 7.44 -3.91 -4.13
N GLY A 433 6.40 -3.07 -4.11
CA GLY A 433 6.53 -1.62 -4.19
C GLY A 433 5.56 -0.89 -3.26
N HIS A 434 6.02 0.16 -2.58
CA HIS A 434 5.16 1.04 -1.79
C HIS A 434 4.74 2.27 -2.59
N LEU A 435 3.47 2.37 -2.99
CA LEU A 435 2.97 3.36 -3.96
C LEU A 435 2.18 4.53 -3.30
N GLY A 436 2.47 4.83 -2.03
CA GLY A 436 1.97 6.04 -1.36
C GLY A 436 0.66 5.90 -0.58
N ASN A 437 0.15 4.69 -0.32
CA ASN A 437 -1.17 4.51 0.32
C ASN A 437 -1.17 4.43 1.86
N PHE A 438 -0.10 4.85 2.54
CA PHE A 438 -0.05 4.84 4.02
C PHE A 438 -0.93 5.92 4.67
N ARG A 439 -1.09 7.07 4.03
CA ARG A 439 -1.87 8.19 4.59
C ARG A 439 -3.36 7.87 4.55
N TYR A 440 -3.99 7.84 5.72
CA TYR A 440 -5.45 7.74 5.84
C TYR A 440 -6.16 9.04 5.48
N GLY A 441 -7.17 8.96 4.61
CA GLY A 441 -8.11 10.05 4.41
C GLY A 441 -8.70 10.19 3.03
N LEU A 442 -8.75 11.43 2.53
CA LEU A 442 -9.17 11.71 1.16
C LEU A 442 -8.08 11.30 0.18
N SER A 443 -8.51 10.63 -0.88
CA SER A 443 -7.69 10.27 -2.04
C SER A 443 -7.65 11.43 -3.03
N PRO A 444 -6.50 11.72 -3.67
CA PRO A 444 -6.48 12.58 -4.85
C PRO A 444 -7.20 11.89 -6.02
N LYS A 445 -7.61 12.63 -7.04
CA LYS A 445 -8.08 12.03 -8.31
C LYS A 445 -6.90 11.46 -9.09
N GLN A 446 -5.76 12.14 -9.07
CA GLN A 446 -4.50 11.70 -9.65
C GLN A 446 -3.45 11.43 -8.57
N GLN A 447 -3.02 10.17 -8.45
CA GLN A 447 -1.92 9.77 -7.59
C GLN A 447 -0.62 9.79 -8.41
N TRP A 448 0.28 10.74 -8.16
CA TRP A 448 1.47 10.95 -9.00
C TRP A 448 2.42 9.74 -9.02
N GLU A 449 2.49 8.99 -7.92
CA GLU A 449 3.26 7.75 -7.81
C GLU A 449 2.80 6.73 -8.87
N TYR A 450 1.49 6.64 -9.12
CA TYR A 450 0.94 5.69 -10.09
C TYR A 450 1.30 6.10 -11.53
N PHE A 451 1.26 7.39 -11.82
CA PHE A 451 1.64 7.93 -13.13
C PHE A 451 3.14 7.76 -13.38
N ALA A 452 3.99 8.01 -12.38
CA ALA A 452 5.42 7.77 -12.48
C ALA A 452 5.72 6.30 -12.77
N ASN A 453 5.04 5.37 -12.11
CA ASN A 453 5.21 3.93 -12.36
C ASN A 453 4.75 3.51 -13.76
N LEU A 454 3.58 3.97 -14.22
CA LEU A 454 3.09 3.68 -15.57
C LEU A 454 3.97 4.30 -16.67
N ALA A 455 4.49 5.51 -16.46
CA ALA A 455 5.41 6.17 -17.40
C ALA A 455 6.74 5.42 -17.56
N TYR A 456 7.09 4.59 -16.57
CA TYR A 456 8.22 3.67 -16.59
C TYR A 456 7.79 2.20 -16.74
N GLY A 457 6.56 1.95 -17.23
CA GLY A 457 6.14 0.64 -17.71
C GLY A 457 5.76 -0.39 -16.65
N VAL A 458 5.68 0.00 -15.37
CA VAL A 458 5.10 -0.83 -14.31
C VAL A 458 3.59 -0.86 -14.50
N THR A 459 3.07 -1.98 -14.97
CA THR A 459 1.63 -2.17 -15.26
C THR A 459 0.91 -2.91 -14.14
N THR A 460 1.63 -3.68 -13.33
CA THR A 460 1.12 -4.38 -12.16
C THR A 460 2.05 -4.15 -10.99
N ALA A 461 1.48 -3.82 -9.83
CA ALA A 461 2.19 -3.61 -8.58
C ALA A 461 1.51 -4.40 -7.44
N HIS A 462 2.31 -5.04 -6.61
CA HIS A 462 1.87 -5.60 -5.34
C HIS A 462 2.57 -4.85 -4.20
N ASP A 463 1.79 -4.16 -3.37
CA ASP A 463 2.26 -3.43 -2.19
C ASP A 463 2.13 -4.32 -0.94
N PRO A 464 3.23 -4.87 -0.41
CA PRO A 464 3.17 -5.84 0.67
C PRO A 464 3.03 -5.19 2.06
N SER A 465 2.84 -3.87 2.16
CA SER A 465 2.57 -3.20 3.43
C SER A 465 1.93 -1.83 3.21
N SER A 466 0.66 -1.67 3.59
CA SER A 466 -0.04 -0.39 3.44
C SER A 466 -1.19 -0.18 4.43
N ASN A 467 -1.88 0.96 4.32
CA ASN A 467 -3.17 1.14 5.00
C ASN A 467 -4.26 0.40 4.21
N SER A 468 -4.91 -0.59 4.83
CA SER A 468 -5.92 -1.45 4.17
C SER A 468 -7.06 -0.65 3.51
N GLU A 469 -7.63 0.33 4.20
CA GLU A 469 -8.77 1.10 3.65
C GLU A 469 -8.35 1.91 2.41
N MET A 470 -7.11 2.42 2.38
CA MET A 470 -6.64 3.26 1.29
C MET A 470 -6.20 2.44 0.08
N ILE A 471 -5.38 1.42 0.28
CA ILE A 471 -4.79 0.64 -0.82
C ILE A 471 -5.86 -0.15 -1.59
N PHE A 472 -6.80 -0.78 -0.87
CA PHE A 472 -7.85 -1.57 -1.52
C PHE A 472 -8.92 -0.67 -2.14
N ALA A 473 -9.24 0.50 -1.56
CA ALA A 473 -10.13 1.46 -2.22
C ALA A 473 -9.53 1.99 -3.52
N HIS A 474 -8.22 2.30 -3.54
CA HIS A 474 -7.53 2.68 -4.78
C HIS A 474 -7.51 1.52 -5.79
N SER A 475 -7.25 0.29 -5.34
CA SER A 475 -7.32 -0.90 -6.20
C SER A 475 -8.68 -1.02 -6.89
N GLU A 476 -9.77 -0.89 -6.15
CA GLU A 476 -11.12 -0.94 -6.72
C GLU A 476 -11.39 0.24 -7.67
N MET A 477 -10.99 1.47 -7.31
CA MET A 477 -11.11 2.64 -8.20
C MET A 477 -10.33 2.49 -9.51
N ILE A 478 -9.16 1.84 -9.47
CA ILE A 478 -8.38 1.54 -10.68
C ILE A 478 -9.09 0.49 -11.52
N LYS A 479 -9.58 -0.61 -10.90
CA LYS A 479 -10.32 -1.67 -11.60
C LYS A 479 -11.58 -1.14 -12.30
N THR A 480 -12.21 -0.09 -11.78
CA THR A 480 -13.45 0.49 -12.32
C THR A 480 -13.22 1.74 -13.17
N GLY A 481 -11.96 2.12 -13.42
CA GLY A 481 -11.61 3.26 -14.27
C GLY A 481 -11.89 4.64 -13.65
N ASN A 482 -12.13 4.69 -12.33
CA ASN A 482 -12.28 5.94 -11.57
C ASN A 482 -10.93 6.59 -11.20
N MET A 483 -9.83 5.82 -11.30
CA MET A 483 -8.47 6.28 -11.07
C MET A 483 -7.52 5.63 -12.08
N VAL A 484 -6.51 6.38 -12.55
CA VAL A 484 -5.46 5.85 -13.43
C VAL A 484 -4.30 5.37 -12.57
N GLY A 485 -3.86 4.12 -12.78
CA GLY A 485 -2.69 3.55 -12.12
C GLY A 485 -2.43 2.11 -12.53
N PRO A 486 -1.29 1.52 -12.13
CA PRO A 486 -1.03 0.10 -12.35
C PRO A 486 -2.09 -0.77 -11.67
N ARG A 487 -2.27 -2.00 -12.12
CA ARG A 487 -3.07 -3.00 -11.36
C ARG A 487 -2.47 -3.09 -9.98
N LEU A 488 -3.28 -2.73 -8.98
CA LEU A 488 -2.80 -2.57 -7.62
C LEU A 488 -3.32 -3.70 -6.74
N PHE A 489 -2.40 -4.47 -6.20
CA PHE A 489 -2.68 -5.54 -5.24
C PHE A 489 -1.92 -5.28 -3.93
N SER A 490 -2.37 -5.87 -2.83
CA SER A 490 -1.74 -5.63 -1.54
C SER A 490 -2.08 -6.69 -0.51
N THR A 491 -1.25 -6.77 0.53
CA THR A 491 -1.52 -7.46 1.79
C THR A 491 -2.34 -6.60 2.75
N GLY A 492 -2.45 -5.28 2.48
CA GLY A 492 -2.97 -4.29 3.41
C GLY A 492 -2.04 -4.07 4.60
N THR A 493 -2.61 -3.84 5.78
CA THR A 493 -1.81 -3.72 6.99
C THR A 493 -1.23 -5.06 7.43
N ILE A 494 0.08 -5.07 7.60
CA ILE A 494 0.90 -6.23 7.93
C ILE A 494 0.49 -6.94 9.23
N LEU A 495 0.83 -8.22 9.33
CA LEU A 495 0.69 -9.00 10.56
C LEU A 495 1.93 -8.79 11.45
N TYR A 496 2.03 -7.59 12.03
CA TYR A 496 3.22 -7.15 12.75
C TYR A 496 3.41 -7.87 14.10
N GLY A 497 4.58 -8.46 14.32
CA GLY A 497 4.91 -9.21 15.53
C GLY A 497 5.55 -8.39 16.66
N ALA A 498 5.99 -7.17 16.38
CA ALA A 498 6.57 -6.26 17.38
C ALA A 498 5.54 -5.26 17.92
N ASP A 499 5.94 -4.42 18.88
CA ASP A 499 4.99 -3.52 19.55
C ASP A 499 4.56 -2.36 18.64
N GLY A 500 3.27 -2.01 18.70
CA GLY A 500 2.62 -1.09 17.79
C GLY A 500 1.10 -1.07 17.98
N ASP A 501 0.43 0.02 17.60
CA ASP A 501 -1.04 0.16 17.62
C ASP A 501 -1.75 -0.66 16.52
N PHE A 502 -0.96 -1.30 15.66
CA PHE A 502 -1.38 -2.22 14.59
C PHE A 502 -0.80 -3.64 14.74
N LYS A 503 -0.24 -3.99 15.90
CA LYS A 503 0.35 -5.34 16.10
C LYS A 503 -0.70 -6.44 15.95
N ALA A 504 -0.27 -7.58 15.41
CA ALA A 504 -1.07 -8.80 15.32
C ALA A 504 -0.68 -9.76 16.44
N VAL A 505 -1.55 -9.88 17.45
CA VAL A 505 -1.36 -10.82 18.55
C VAL A 505 -1.77 -12.22 18.08
N ILE A 506 -0.79 -13.11 17.94
CA ILE A 506 -1.00 -14.49 17.48
C ILE A 506 -0.47 -15.45 18.56
N ASN A 507 -1.37 -16.10 19.29
CA ASN A 507 -1.05 -17.13 20.28
C ASN A 507 -1.66 -18.49 19.91
N SER A 508 -2.62 -18.51 19.01
CA SER A 508 -3.33 -19.70 18.54
C SER A 508 -3.56 -19.68 17.03
N LEU A 509 -3.99 -20.82 16.48
CA LEU A 509 -4.43 -20.90 15.08
C LEU A 509 -5.65 -20.00 14.80
N GLU A 510 -6.59 -19.88 15.74
CA GLU A 510 -7.76 -19.01 15.56
C GLU A 510 -7.38 -17.53 15.58
N ASP A 511 -6.35 -17.11 16.35
CA ASP A 511 -5.83 -15.74 16.28
C ASP A 511 -5.27 -15.44 14.88
N ALA A 512 -4.50 -16.38 14.33
CA ALA A 512 -3.96 -16.28 12.98
C ALA A 512 -5.08 -16.20 11.92
N LYS A 513 -6.12 -17.04 12.03
CA LYS A 513 -7.29 -16.97 11.15
C LYS A 513 -8.04 -15.65 11.28
N SER A 514 -8.21 -15.14 12.50
CA SER A 514 -8.87 -13.86 12.74
C SER A 514 -8.12 -12.71 12.07
N ALA A 515 -6.79 -12.69 12.19
CA ALA A 515 -5.93 -11.70 11.55
C ALA A 515 -5.99 -11.77 10.01
N ILE A 516 -6.07 -12.98 9.43
CA ILE A 516 -6.22 -13.19 7.98
C ILE A 516 -7.62 -12.83 7.49
N ARG A 517 -8.70 -13.20 8.21
CA ARG A 517 -10.08 -12.85 7.83
C ARG A 517 -10.25 -11.34 7.72
N ARG A 518 -9.59 -10.57 8.59
CA ARG A 518 -9.61 -9.11 8.56
C ARG A 518 -9.13 -8.54 7.22
N THR A 519 -7.96 -8.97 6.72
CA THR A 519 -7.41 -8.44 5.46
C THR A 519 -8.15 -9.02 4.25
N LYS A 520 -8.54 -10.29 4.31
CA LYS A 520 -9.34 -10.96 3.28
C LYS A 520 -10.70 -10.29 3.07
N ALA A 521 -11.31 -9.73 4.12
CA ALA A 521 -12.55 -8.98 4.03
C ALA A 521 -12.46 -7.76 3.10
N TYR A 522 -11.28 -7.15 2.93
CA TYR A 522 -11.03 -6.07 1.98
C TYR A 522 -10.63 -6.56 0.58
N GLY A 523 -10.56 -7.87 0.35
CA GLY A 523 -10.18 -8.47 -0.93
C GLY A 523 -8.71 -8.89 -1.06
N ALA A 524 -7.95 -8.92 0.04
CA ALA A 524 -6.58 -9.43 0.02
C ALA A 524 -6.52 -10.92 -0.33
N PHE A 525 -5.64 -11.30 -1.26
CA PHE A 525 -5.28 -12.69 -1.57
C PHE A 525 -3.91 -13.10 -0.99
N SER A 526 -3.21 -12.17 -0.35
CA SER A 526 -1.94 -12.39 0.33
C SER A 526 -1.93 -11.67 1.70
N VAL A 527 -1.08 -12.11 2.63
CA VAL A 527 -0.77 -11.39 3.87
C VAL A 527 0.72 -11.25 4.08
N LYS A 528 1.14 -10.16 4.72
CA LYS A 528 2.53 -9.95 5.11
C LYS A 528 2.77 -10.42 6.54
N SER A 529 3.48 -11.54 6.70
CA SER A 529 3.93 -12.00 8.02
C SER A 529 5.20 -11.24 8.42
N TYR A 530 5.07 -10.26 9.31
CA TYR A 530 6.15 -9.28 9.55
C TYR A 530 6.73 -9.43 10.96
N ASN A 531 8.00 -9.84 11.04
CA ASN A 531 8.77 -9.98 12.29
C ASN A 531 8.03 -10.71 13.43
N GLN A 532 7.27 -11.77 13.11
CA GLN A 532 6.69 -12.65 14.11
C GLN A 532 7.81 -13.43 14.83
N PRO A 533 8.06 -13.19 16.14
CA PRO A 533 9.30 -13.60 16.78
C PRO A 533 9.39 -15.12 16.92
N ARG A 534 8.29 -15.80 17.26
CA ARG A 534 8.29 -17.25 17.47
C ARG A 534 7.99 -17.99 16.16
N ARG A 535 8.75 -19.04 15.88
CA ARG A 535 8.52 -19.88 14.69
C ARG A 535 7.13 -20.52 14.67
N ASN A 536 6.62 -20.95 15.83
CA ASN A 536 5.27 -21.53 15.90
C ASN A 536 4.16 -20.53 15.51
N GLN A 537 4.35 -19.22 15.72
CA GLN A 537 3.41 -18.19 15.24
C GLN A 537 3.38 -18.12 13.71
N ARG A 538 4.56 -18.15 13.07
CA ARG A 538 4.66 -18.20 11.61
C ARG A 538 4.00 -19.45 11.04
N GLN A 539 4.20 -20.60 11.69
CA GLN A 539 3.54 -21.85 11.30
C GLN A 539 2.01 -21.79 11.49
N GLN A 540 1.50 -21.13 12.54
CA GLN A 540 0.06 -20.87 12.72
C GLN A 540 -0.49 -19.98 11.61
N VAL A 541 0.25 -18.94 11.18
CA VAL A 541 -0.13 -18.10 10.04
C VAL A 541 -0.20 -18.92 8.75
N ILE A 542 0.82 -19.75 8.48
CA ILE A 542 0.85 -20.59 7.27
C ILE A 542 -0.31 -21.60 7.26
N GLU A 543 -0.61 -22.23 8.39
CA GLU A 543 -1.73 -23.17 8.48
C GLU A 543 -3.09 -22.47 8.33
N ALA A 544 -3.28 -21.32 8.98
CA ALA A 544 -4.48 -20.50 8.78
C ALA A 544 -4.60 -20.06 7.32
N ALA A 545 -3.48 -19.76 6.67
CA ALA A 545 -3.43 -19.34 5.29
C ALA A 545 -3.82 -20.45 4.31
N ARG A 546 -3.38 -21.69 4.55
CA ARG A 546 -3.86 -22.88 3.82
C ARG A 546 -5.37 -23.04 3.92
N GLN A 547 -5.91 -22.98 5.14
CA GLN A 547 -7.35 -23.16 5.38
C GLN A 547 -8.20 -22.04 4.78
N LEU A 548 -7.64 -20.84 4.63
CA LEU A 548 -8.34 -19.67 4.11
C LEU A 548 -7.99 -19.36 2.65
N GLY A 549 -7.13 -20.13 1.99
CA GLY A 549 -6.74 -19.91 0.59
C GLY A 549 -6.09 -18.54 0.37
N ILE A 550 -5.10 -18.18 1.20
CA ILE A 550 -4.37 -16.91 1.09
C ILE A 550 -2.86 -17.18 1.01
N MET A 551 -2.13 -16.40 0.23
CA MET A 551 -0.67 -16.46 0.15
C MET A 551 -0.02 -15.77 1.35
N VAL A 552 1.22 -16.14 1.69
CA VAL A 552 1.95 -15.55 2.80
C VAL A 552 3.32 -15.10 2.32
N VAL A 553 3.49 -13.79 2.26
CA VAL A 553 4.75 -13.13 1.92
C VAL A 553 5.38 -12.63 3.22
N PRO A 554 6.53 -13.11 3.68
CA PRO A 554 7.12 -12.66 4.93
C PRO A 554 7.99 -11.43 4.76
N GLU A 555 8.28 -10.73 5.85
CA GLU A 555 9.43 -9.81 5.90
C GLU A 555 10.73 -10.58 6.06
N GLY A 556 11.73 -10.32 5.21
CA GLY A 556 13.07 -10.85 5.35
C GLY A 556 13.79 -10.40 6.63
N GLY A 557 13.64 -9.14 7.03
CA GLY A 557 14.08 -8.63 8.33
C GLY A 557 15.59 -8.73 8.59
N SER A 558 16.43 -8.91 7.56
CA SER A 558 17.89 -9.02 7.68
C SER A 558 18.35 -10.15 8.62
N PHE A 559 17.65 -11.29 8.62
CA PHE A 559 17.94 -12.44 9.50
C PHE A 559 18.08 -13.76 8.74
N PHE A 560 19.31 -14.19 8.44
CA PHE A 560 19.58 -15.39 7.64
C PHE A 560 18.84 -16.65 8.12
N TYR A 561 18.97 -17.04 9.40
CA TYR A 561 18.30 -18.25 9.91
C TYR A 561 16.77 -18.11 9.96
N HIS A 562 16.28 -16.89 10.21
CA HIS A 562 14.86 -16.61 10.21
C HIS A 562 14.29 -16.80 8.80
N ASN A 563 14.99 -16.32 7.77
CA ASN A 563 14.59 -16.46 6.38
C ASN A 563 14.63 -17.91 5.91
N LEU A 564 15.68 -18.65 6.24
CA LEU A 564 15.73 -20.08 5.93
C LEU A 564 14.59 -20.84 6.61
N SER A 565 14.20 -20.47 7.83
CA SER A 565 13.02 -21.07 8.47
C SER A 565 11.72 -20.77 7.72
N MET A 566 11.59 -19.59 7.10
CA MET A 566 10.41 -19.23 6.28
C MET A 566 10.32 -20.09 5.01
N VAL A 567 11.46 -20.34 4.36
CA VAL A 567 11.57 -21.25 3.21
C VAL A 567 11.16 -22.67 3.62
N VAL A 568 11.68 -23.17 4.75
CA VAL A 568 11.37 -24.51 5.28
C VAL A 568 9.90 -24.63 5.72
N ASP A 569 9.31 -23.56 6.26
CA ASP A 569 7.91 -23.53 6.72
C ASP A 569 6.90 -23.35 5.58
N GLY A 570 7.36 -23.15 4.34
CA GLY A 570 6.51 -23.11 3.14
C GLY A 570 5.80 -21.78 2.93
N HIS A 571 6.46 -20.65 3.18
CA HIS A 571 5.97 -19.33 2.76
C HIS A 571 5.92 -19.22 1.22
N THR A 572 5.09 -18.35 0.68
CA THR A 572 4.98 -18.15 -0.79
C THR A 572 6.28 -17.63 -1.38
N GLY A 573 6.93 -16.72 -0.67
CA GLY A 573 8.24 -16.19 -1.02
C GLY A 573 9.01 -15.75 0.21
N VAL A 574 10.16 -15.13 -0.01
CA VAL A 574 10.89 -14.33 0.98
C VAL A 574 11.15 -12.97 0.36
N GLU A 575 10.62 -11.94 1.00
CA GLU A 575 10.86 -10.54 0.61
C GLU A 575 12.18 -10.05 1.19
N HIS A 576 12.88 -9.21 0.45
CA HIS A 576 14.28 -8.82 0.64
C HIS A 576 15.28 -9.97 0.44
N ASN A 577 16.55 -9.62 0.34
CA ASN A 577 17.62 -10.59 0.16
C ASN A 577 17.95 -11.32 1.47
N LEU A 578 18.58 -12.49 1.34
CA LEU A 578 19.31 -13.06 2.46
C LEU A 578 20.49 -12.13 2.79
N PRO A 579 20.66 -11.72 4.06
CA PRO A 579 21.67 -10.73 4.44
C PRO A 579 23.11 -11.29 4.40
N VAL A 580 23.28 -12.58 4.14
CA VAL A 580 24.59 -13.23 4.06
C VAL A 580 24.83 -13.63 2.61
N ALA A 581 25.83 -12.99 1.99
CA ALA A 581 26.30 -13.29 0.65
C ALA A 581 27.83 -13.58 0.65
N PRO A 582 28.33 -14.43 -0.25
CA PRO A 582 27.58 -15.18 -1.26
C PRO A 582 26.82 -16.37 -0.66
N LEU A 583 25.81 -16.87 -1.39
CA LEU A 583 25.16 -18.14 -1.07
C LEU A 583 25.97 -19.33 -1.60
N TYR A 584 26.04 -20.38 -0.78
CA TYR A 584 26.75 -21.63 -1.04
C TYR A 584 25.78 -22.79 -1.29
N ASP A 585 26.34 -23.95 -1.68
CA ASP A 585 25.59 -25.11 -2.16
C ASP A 585 24.54 -25.65 -1.18
N ASP A 586 24.77 -25.52 0.12
CA ASP A 586 23.83 -25.95 1.16
C ASP A 586 22.52 -25.15 1.10
N VAL A 587 22.62 -23.83 1.02
CA VAL A 587 21.45 -22.94 0.88
C VAL A 587 20.78 -23.11 -0.48
N ILE A 588 21.58 -23.19 -1.54
CA ILE A 588 21.05 -23.33 -2.91
C ILE A 588 20.27 -24.64 -3.05
N GLN A 589 20.83 -25.77 -2.59
CA GLN A 589 20.15 -27.07 -2.62
C GLN A 589 18.92 -27.08 -1.72
N LEU A 590 18.98 -26.48 -0.53
CA LEU A 590 17.82 -26.41 0.35
C LEU A 590 16.66 -25.66 -0.32
N TRP A 591 16.94 -24.49 -0.90
CA TRP A 591 15.90 -23.63 -1.46
C TRP A 591 15.33 -24.17 -2.77
N SER A 592 16.17 -24.71 -3.66
CA SER A 592 15.74 -25.27 -4.95
C SER A 592 14.81 -26.49 -4.81
N ASN A 593 14.82 -27.15 -3.65
CA ASN A 593 13.89 -28.22 -3.30
C ASN A 593 12.54 -27.72 -2.75
N THR A 594 12.27 -26.41 -2.80
CA THR A 594 10.98 -25.80 -2.44
C THR A 594 10.35 -25.09 -3.62
N LYS A 595 9.11 -24.60 -3.44
CA LYS A 595 8.46 -23.68 -4.38
C LYS A 595 8.40 -22.25 -3.84
N THR A 596 9.19 -21.93 -2.81
CA THR A 596 9.26 -20.61 -2.21
C THR A 596 10.07 -19.68 -3.12
N HIS A 597 9.52 -18.54 -3.53
CA HIS A 597 10.22 -17.56 -4.37
C HIS A 597 11.13 -16.64 -3.54
N ASN A 598 11.94 -15.81 -4.21
CA ASN A 598 12.65 -14.70 -3.57
C ASN A 598 12.42 -13.38 -4.32
N THR A 599 12.11 -12.32 -3.57
CA THR A 599 12.04 -10.95 -4.07
C THR A 599 13.13 -10.15 -3.35
N PRO A 600 14.36 -10.07 -3.87
CA PRO A 600 15.52 -9.62 -3.10
C PRO A 600 15.56 -8.13 -2.79
N THR A 601 14.84 -7.29 -3.55
CA THR A 601 14.86 -5.83 -3.40
C THR A 601 16.28 -5.28 -3.27
N LEU A 602 17.15 -5.54 -4.25
CA LEU A 602 18.56 -5.13 -4.29
C LEU A 602 18.75 -3.62 -4.08
N ILE A 603 17.74 -2.84 -4.45
CA ILE A 603 17.65 -1.40 -4.16
C ILE A 603 17.72 -1.10 -2.65
N VAL A 604 17.23 -1.99 -1.80
CA VAL A 604 17.33 -2.01 -0.32
C VAL A 604 18.03 -3.27 0.14
N ASN A 605 19.31 -3.38 -0.19
CA ASN A 605 20.09 -4.56 0.12
C ASN A 605 20.43 -4.65 1.62
N TYR A 606 20.08 -5.77 2.25
CA TYR A 606 20.47 -6.10 3.62
C TYR A 606 21.86 -6.76 3.69
N GLY A 607 22.57 -6.52 4.80
CA GLY A 607 23.93 -7.05 5.03
C GLY A 607 25.01 -6.43 4.12
N GLY A 608 24.75 -5.25 3.57
CA GLY A 608 25.68 -4.51 2.71
C GLY A 608 25.08 -3.18 2.27
N VAL A 609 25.79 -2.45 1.40
CA VAL A 609 25.29 -1.17 0.88
C VAL A 609 24.12 -1.37 -0.10
N ASN A 610 23.18 -0.43 -0.06
CA ASN A 610 21.99 -0.41 -0.90
C ASN A 610 22.33 -0.08 -2.36
N GLY A 611 21.64 -0.74 -3.29
CA GLY A 611 21.73 -0.42 -4.71
C GLY A 611 21.21 0.98 -5.07
N GLU A 612 20.29 1.54 -4.28
CA GLU A 612 19.79 2.92 -4.44
C GLU A 612 20.94 3.95 -4.52
N TYR A 613 21.93 3.85 -3.63
CA TYR A 613 23.05 4.79 -3.59
C TYR A 613 23.95 4.69 -4.81
N TYR A 614 24.16 3.47 -5.32
CA TYR A 614 24.93 3.26 -6.55
C TYR A 614 24.35 4.08 -7.70
N TRP A 615 23.03 4.02 -7.89
CA TRP A 615 22.39 4.74 -8.99
C TRP A 615 22.37 6.24 -8.81
N TYR A 616 22.17 6.74 -7.58
CA TYR A 616 22.33 8.17 -7.32
C TYR A 616 23.76 8.64 -7.60
N GLU A 617 24.78 7.91 -7.16
CA GLU A 617 26.19 8.23 -7.38
C GLU A 617 26.54 8.29 -8.87
N HIS A 618 26.04 7.34 -9.66
CA HIS A 618 26.44 7.13 -11.06
C HIS A 618 25.51 7.74 -12.11
N THR A 619 24.36 8.32 -11.72
CA THR A 619 23.39 8.87 -12.68
C THR A 619 22.79 10.20 -12.24
N ASN A 620 22.68 11.14 -13.18
CA ASN A 620 22.06 12.45 -12.94
C ASN A 620 20.54 12.36 -13.04
N VAL A 621 19.90 11.62 -12.12
CA VAL A 621 18.44 11.40 -12.20
C VAL A 621 17.61 12.68 -12.08
N TRP A 622 18.13 13.73 -11.46
CA TRP A 622 17.47 15.05 -11.40
C TRP A 622 17.45 15.79 -12.75
N GLU A 623 18.09 15.24 -13.79
CA GLU A 623 18.11 15.77 -15.16
C GLU A 623 17.20 14.97 -16.09
N LYS A 624 16.51 13.94 -15.58
CA LYS A 624 15.60 13.12 -16.38
C LYS A 624 14.23 13.82 -16.50
N ASP A 625 13.99 14.46 -17.64
CA ASP A 625 12.74 15.18 -17.93
C ASP A 625 11.47 14.36 -17.62
N ARG A 626 11.40 13.11 -18.10
CA ARG A 626 10.25 12.22 -17.84
C ARG A 626 10.03 11.97 -16.34
N LEU A 627 11.10 11.85 -15.55
CA LEU A 627 10.96 11.68 -14.09
C LEU A 627 10.43 12.96 -13.45
N LEU A 628 10.95 14.12 -13.85
CA LEU A 628 10.52 15.43 -13.36
C LEU A 628 9.08 15.80 -13.77
N THR A 629 8.55 15.21 -14.84
CA THR A 629 7.14 15.37 -15.22
C THR A 629 6.18 14.79 -14.19
N PHE A 630 6.53 13.66 -13.57
CA PHE A 630 5.61 12.92 -12.69
C PHE A 630 6.01 12.93 -11.21
N MET A 631 7.22 13.37 -10.88
CA MET A 631 7.71 13.37 -9.50
C MET A 631 7.96 14.80 -9.01
N PRO A 632 7.45 15.16 -7.81
CA PRO A 632 7.73 16.46 -7.22
C PRO A 632 9.24 16.68 -7.05
N ARG A 633 9.75 17.79 -7.56
CA ARG A 633 11.19 18.08 -7.57
C ARG A 633 11.81 18.10 -6.19
N GLY A 634 11.12 18.63 -5.18
CA GLY A 634 11.57 18.61 -3.79
C GLY A 634 11.80 17.20 -3.23
N ILE A 635 11.05 16.20 -3.69
CA ILE A 635 11.26 14.80 -3.28
C ILE A 635 12.51 14.24 -3.97
N LEU A 636 12.63 14.42 -5.29
CA LEU A 636 13.75 13.88 -6.07
C LEU A 636 15.09 14.52 -5.70
N ASP A 637 15.15 15.85 -5.69
CA ASP A 637 16.39 16.62 -5.48
C ASP A 637 16.98 16.35 -4.08
N SER A 638 16.13 16.16 -3.06
CA SER A 638 16.55 15.88 -1.68
C SER A 638 17.35 14.58 -1.52
N ARG A 639 17.19 13.64 -2.46
CA ARG A 639 17.87 12.33 -2.45
C ARG A 639 18.99 12.25 -3.48
N ALA A 640 18.78 12.87 -4.64
CA ALA A 640 19.62 12.64 -5.80
C ALA A 640 20.79 13.62 -5.95
N ARG A 641 20.65 14.88 -5.52
CA ARG A 641 21.67 15.93 -5.77
C ARG A 641 22.81 15.89 -4.78
N HIS A 642 22.52 15.64 -3.50
CA HIS A 642 23.53 15.44 -2.46
C HIS A 642 23.72 13.95 -2.26
N ARG A 643 24.72 13.41 -2.95
CA ARG A 643 24.96 11.98 -3.05
C ARG A 643 25.86 11.49 -1.94
N THR A 644 25.55 10.31 -1.42
CA THR A 644 26.52 9.54 -0.64
C THR A 644 27.51 8.93 -1.62
N MET A 645 28.81 9.18 -1.42
CA MET A 645 29.89 8.59 -2.22
C MET A 645 30.43 7.37 -1.49
N ILE A 646 30.44 6.21 -2.14
CA ILE A 646 30.85 4.95 -1.51
C ILE A 646 31.93 4.30 -2.39
N PRO A 647 33.03 3.75 -1.82
CA PRO A 647 34.01 3.00 -2.60
C PRO A 647 33.37 1.87 -3.41
N GLN A 648 33.80 1.69 -4.66
CA GLN A 648 33.23 0.68 -5.57
C GLN A 648 33.25 -0.75 -4.98
N GLU A 649 34.27 -1.10 -4.20
CA GLU A 649 34.38 -2.39 -3.52
C GLU A 649 33.21 -2.67 -2.56
N GLU A 650 32.63 -1.65 -1.93
CA GLU A 650 31.47 -1.83 -1.07
C GLU A 650 30.23 -2.21 -1.87
N TYR A 651 30.04 -1.63 -3.07
CA TYR A 651 28.95 -2.03 -3.98
C TYR A 651 29.16 -3.45 -4.53
N GLU A 652 30.41 -3.80 -4.87
CA GLU A 652 30.79 -5.16 -5.27
C GLU A 652 30.47 -6.17 -4.17
N ASN A 653 30.82 -5.87 -2.91
CA ASN A 653 30.51 -6.68 -1.74
C ASN A 653 29.06 -6.52 -1.24
N GLY A 654 28.31 -5.56 -1.76
CA GLY A 654 26.93 -5.22 -1.39
C GLY A 654 25.91 -5.86 -2.32
N HIS A 655 25.10 -5.03 -2.96
CA HIS A 655 24.00 -5.48 -3.83
C HIS A 655 24.48 -6.31 -5.03
N ILE A 656 25.70 -6.10 -5.55
CA ILE A 656 26.22 -6.87 -6.69
C ILE A 656 26.49 -8.33 -6.29
N LEU A 657 27.15 -8.58 -5.15
CA LEU A 657 27.39 -9.93 -4.63
C LEU A 657 26.07 -10.64 -4.26
N THR A 658 25.11 -9.90 -3.74
CA THR A 658 23.74 -10.40 -3.51
C THR A 658 23.08 -10.79 -4.84
N ALA A 659 23.18 -9.96 -5.87
CA ALA A 659 22.63 -10.25 -7.20
C ALA A 659 23.27 -11.49 -7.83
N GLN A 660 24.58 -11.69 -7.65
CA GLN A 660 25.27 -12.93 -8.06
C GLN A 660 24.71 -14.17 -7.35
N SER A 661 24.32 -14.04 -6.08
CA SER A 661 23.67 -15.12 -5.34
C SER A 661 22.24 -15.37 -5.83
N CYS A 662 21.50 -14.32 -6.19
CA CYS A 662 20.19 -14.44 -6.82
C CYS A 662 20.28 -15.18 -8.17
N LYS A 663 21.33 -14.90 -8.96
CA LYS A 663 21.61 -15.66 -10.19
C LYS A 663 21.81 -17.15 -9.91
N LYS A 664 22.62 -17.52 -8.91
CA LYS A 664 22.83 -18.93 -8.56
C LYS A 664 21.53 -19.64 -8.16
N LEU A 665 20.66 -18.95 -7.41
CA LEU A 665 19.33 -19.45 -7.07
C LEU A 665 18.45 -19.63 -8.31
N GLN A 666 18.43 -18.63 -9.20
CA GLN A 666 17.68 -18.67 -10.47
C GLN A 666 18.15 -19.81 -11.38
N ASP A 667 19.46 -19.99 -11.52
CA ASP A 667 20.06 -21.08 -12.32
C ASP A 667 19.77 -22.46 -11.69
N ALA A 668 19.53 -22.53 -10.37
CA ALA A 668 19.10 -23.73 -9.67
C ALA A 668 17.57 -23.94 -9.68
N GLY A 669 16.80 -23.08 -10.35
CA GLY A 669 15.35 -23.20 -10.51
C GLY A 669 14.51 -22.52 -9.42
N VAL A 670 15.10 -21.72 -8.53
CA VAL A 670 14.35 -20.86 -7.62
C VAL A 670 13.87 -19.63 -8.38
N ASN A 671 12.61 -19.28 -8.24
CA ASN A 671 12.05 -18.14 -8.94
C ASN A 671 12.41 -16.82 -8.23
N ILE A 672 13.15 -15.95 -8.93
CA ILE A 672 13.55 -14.61 -8.46
C ILE A 672 12.62 -13.57 -9.07
N ASN A 673 12.08 -12.67 -8.26
CA ASN A 673 11.14 -11.63 -8.69
C ASN A 673 11.75 -10.23 -8.62
N LEU A 674 11.26 -9.31 -9.46
CA LEU A 674 11.52 -7.88 -9.33
C LEU A 674 10.70 -7.27 -8.19
N GLY A 675 11.37 -6.53 -7.29
CA GLY A 675 10.74 -5.73 -6.24
C GLY A 675 11.46 -4.40 -6.06
N ALA A 676 10.85 -3.28 -6.47
CA ALA A 676 11.51 -1.97 -6.44
C ALA A 676 11.45 -1.25 -5.09
N HIS A 677 10.70 -1.80 -4.13
CA HIS A 677 10.44 -1.37 -2.76
C HIS A 677 9.75 0.01 -2.63
N GLY A 678 9.87 0.93 -3.58
CA GLY A 678 9.19 2.23 -3.60
C GLY A 678 10.07 3.44 -3.27
N GLN A 679 11.40 3.25 -3.23
CA GLN A 679 12.40 4.31 -3.00
C GLN A 679 12.27 5.42 -4.04
N LEU A 680 12.18 5.02 -5.31
CA LEU A 680 12.00 5.92 -6.45
C LEU A 680 10.91 5.37 -7.37
N GLN A 681 9.76 6.04 -7.39
CA GLN A 681 8.61 5.64 -8.19
C GLN A 681 8.96 5.66 -9.69
N GLY A 682 8.57 4.61 -10.42
CA GLY A 682 8.96 4.42 -11.81
C GLY A 682 10.38 3.89 -11.99
N LEU A 683 11.37 4.78 -11.99
CA LEU A 683 12.76 4.42 -12.36
C LEU A 683 13.38 3.35 -11.43
N GLY A 684 12.95 3.25 -10.17
CA GLY A 684 13.43 2.24 -9.22
C GLY A 684 13.23 0.80 -9.71
N ALA A 685 12.17 0.51 -10.47
CA ALA A 685 11.96 -0.83 -11.05
C ALA A 685 13.04 -1.17 -12.10
N HIS A 686 13.45 -0.19 -12.91
CA HIS A 686 14.55 -0.38 -13.86
C HIS A 686 15.90 -0.55 -13.15
N TRP A 687 16.13 0.17 -12.06
CA TRP A 687 17.33 -0.02 -11.25
C TRP A 687 17.42 -1.45 -10.72
N GLU A 688 16.34 -1.97 -10.15
CA GLU A 688 16.26 -3.35 -9.69
C GLU A 688 16.57 -4.34 -10.82
N LEU A 689 15.93 -4.15 -11.98
CA LEU A 689 16.18 -4.93 -13.20
C LEU A 689 17.65 -4.91 -13.63
N TRP A 690 18.29 -3.73 -13.64
CA TRP A 690 19.68 -3.58 -14.08
C TRP A 690 20.67 -4.20 -13.10
N MET A 691 20.36 -4.21 -11.80
CA MET A 691 21.20 -4.83 -10.79
C MET A 691 21.23 -6.36 -10.91
N PHE A 692 20.17 -6.99 -11.41
CA PHE A 692 20.24 -8.43 -11.76
C PHE A 692 21.28 -8.73 -12.85
N VAL A 693 21.41 -7.84 -13.83
CA VAL A 693 22.46 -7.95 -14.86
C VAL A 693 23.85 -7.66 -14.29
N GLN A 694 23.99 -6.73 -13.32
CA GLN A 694 25.24 -6.58 -12.56
C GLN A 694 25.63 -7.87 -11.82
N GLY A 695 24.64 -8.66 -11.37
CA GLY A 695 24.81 -9.99 -10.79
C GLY A 695 25.15 -11.10 -11.80
N GLY A 696 25.16 -10.80 -13.10
CA GLY A 696 25.52 -11.73 -14.17
C GLY A 696 24.34 -12.45 -14.83
N MET A 697 23.08 -12.07 -14.54
CA MET A 697 21.95 -12.54 -15.35
C MET A 697 22.08 -11.97 -16.76
N ASP A 698 21.72 -12.75 -17.79
CA ASP A 698 21.57 -12.18 -19.11
C ASP A 698 20.31 -11.29 -19.20
N ASN A 699 20.22 -10.48 -20.26
CA ASN A 699 19.14 -9.52 -20.41
C ASN A 699 17.76 -10.20 -20.46
N LEU A 700 17.64 -11.38 -21.08
CA LEU A 700 16.36 -12.09 -21.17
C LEU A 700 15.95 -12.67 -19.81
N GLN A 701 16.90 -13.23 -19.05
CA GLN A 701 16.69 -13.67 -17.67
C GLN A 701 16.19 -12.51 -16.81
N ALA A 702 16.84 -11.35 -16.87
CA ALA A 702 16.45 -10.16 -16.11
C ALA A 702 15.05 -9.67 -16.50
N LEU A 703 14.72 -9.62 -17.80
CA LEU A 703 13.38 -9.25 -18.25
C LEU A 703 12.30 -10.26 -17.80
N ARG A 704 12.63 -11.55 -17.69
CA ARG A 704 11.72 -12.56 -17.14
C ARG A 704 11.45 -12.32 -15.65
N VAL A 705 12.48 -11.96 -14.87
CA VAL A 705 12.37 -11.56 -13.46
C VAL A 705 11.39 -10.38 -13.28
N ALA A 706 11.40 -9.44 -14.23
CA ALA A 706 10.51 -8.27 -14.24
C ALA A 706 9.09 -8.51 -14.78
N THR A 707 8.78 -9.70 -15.31
CA THR A 707 7.51 -9.97 -16.01
C THR A 707 6.89 -11.28 -15.55
N MET A 708 7.23 -12.40 -16.19
CA MET A 708 6.61 -13.70 -15.97
C MET A 708 6.82 -14.23 -14.55
N ASN A 709 8.00 -14.03 -13.98
CA ASN A 709 8.32 -14.50 -12.63
C ASN A 709 7.38 -13.88 -11.57
N GLY A 710 7.17 -12.56 -11.65
CA GLY A 710 6.23 -11.86 -10.77
C GLY A 710 4.77 -12.28 -10.99
N ALA A 711 4.37 -12.54 -12.25
CA ALA A 711 3.03 -13.04 -12.56
C ALA A 711 2.79 -14.45 -11.96
N GLU A 712 3.77 -15.35 -12.05
CA GLU A 712 3.73 -16.67 -11.42
C GLU A 712 3.69 -16.55 -9.89
N TYR A 713 4.51 -15.66 -9.30
CA TYR A 713 4.53 -15.42 -7.86
C TYR A 713 3.16 -15.01 -7.30
N LEU A 714 2.45 -14.15 -8.03
CA LEU A 714 1.10 -13.70 -7.66
C LEU A 714 -0.01 -14.69 -8.08
N GLY A 715 0.31 -15.75 -8.81
CA GLY A 715 -0.66 -16.73 -9.32
C GLY A 715 -1.55 -16.18 -10.44
N MET A 716 -1.04 -15.21 -11.21
CA MET A 716 -1.74 -14.47 -12.27
C MET A 716 -1.16 -14.71 -13.66
N ASP A 717 -0.25 -15.67 -13.79
CA ASP A 717 0.48 -16.00 -15.01
C ASP A 717 -0.42 -16.51 -16.16
N HIS A 718 -1.67 -16.89 -15.90
CA HIS A 718 -2.64 -17.18 -16.96
C HIS A 718 -3.24 -15.92 -17.60
N GLN A 719 -3.09 -14.73 -17.00
CA GLN A 719 -3.65 -13.47 -17.49
C GLN A 719 -2.62 -12.42 -17.86
N ILE A 720 -1.47 -12.35 -17.18
CA ILE A 720 -0.42 -11.32 -17.38
C ILE A 720 0.98 -11.95 -17.46
N GLY A 721 2.02 -11.11 -17.56
CA GLY A 721 3.43 -11.51 -17.50
C GLY A 721 4.05 -11.95 -18.83
N SER A 722 3.26 -12.11 -19.89
CA SER A 722 3.73 -12.47 -21.23
C SER A 722 2.81 -11.91 -22.33
N ILE A 723 3.30 -11.86 -23.57
CA ILE A 723 2.52 -11.46 -24.75
C ILE A 723 2.03 -12.74 -25.44
N LYS A 724 0.77 -13.10 -25.16
CA LYS A 724 0.13 -14.30 -25.68
C LYS A 724 -1.35 -14.04 -25.98
N ALA A 725 -1.87 -14.65 -27.05
CA ALA A 725 -3.29 -14.56 -27.35
C ALA A 725 -4.15 -15.02 -26.15
N GLY A 726 -5.19 -14.25 -25.83
CA GLY A 726 -6.10 -14.48 -24.70
C GLY A 726 -5.70 -13.77 -23.41
N LYS A 727 -4.40 -13.46 -23.20
CA LYS A 727 -3.93 -12.68 -22.05
C LYS A 727 -4.37 -11.22 -22.14
N LEU A 728 -4.31 -10.52 -21.01
CA LEU A 728 -4.60 -9.10 -20.92
C LEU A 728 -3.56 -8.30 -21.71
N ALA A 729 -4.00 -7.23 -22.34
CA ALA A 729 -3.15 -6.33 -23.12
C ALA A 729 -2.41 -5.36 -22.18
N ASP A 730 -1.39 -5.89 -21.51
CA ASP A 730 -0.45 -5.17 -20.66
C ASP A 730 0.95 -5.28 -21.30
N LEU A 731 1.36 -4.27 -22.08
CA LEU A 731 2.60 -4.29 -22.89
C LEU A 731 3.29 -2.93 -22.96
N LEU A 732 4.57 -2.93 -23.29
CA LEU A 732 5.40 -1.74 -23.46
C LEU A 732 5.91 -1.67 -24.89
N VAL A 733 5.97 -0.47 -25.47
CA VAL A 733 6.64 -0.20 -26.75
C VAL A 733 7.89 0.62 -26.46
N LEU A 734 9.06 0.06 -26.75
CA LEU A 734 10.39 0.61 -26.48
C LEU A 734 11.04 1.11 -27.77
N GLU A 735 11.69 2.27 -27.72
CA GLU A 735 12.45 2.83 -28.84
C GLU A 735 13.69 2.00 -29.19
N LYS A 736 14.26 1.30 -28.20
CA LYS A 736 15.47 0.49 -28.36
C LYS A 736 15.27 -0.92 -27.82
N ASN A 737 16.12 -1.85 -28.26
CA ASN A 737 16.07 -3.25 -27.86
C ASN A 737 16.72 -3.47 -26.47
N PRO A 738 15.97 -3.93 -25.45
CA PRO A 738 16.52 -4.24 -24.13
C PRO A 738 17.40 -5.50 -24.11
N LEU A 739 17.39 -6.31 -25.18
CA LEU A 739 18.29 -7.47 -25.29
C LEU A 739 19.71 -7.09 -25.69
N ASP A 740 19.91 -5.91 -26.30
CA ASP A 740 21.25 -5.40 -26.65
C ASP A 740 21.92 -4.72 -25.44
N ASP A 741 21.14 -3.96 -24.68
CA ASP A 741 21.52 -3.35 -23.40
C ASP A 741 20.26 -3.26 -22.53
N ILE A 742 20.31 -3.86 -21.34
CA ILE A 742 19.17 -3.87 -20.42
C ILE A 742 18.68 -2.46 -20.06
N LYS A 743 19.55 -1.45 -20.12
CA LYS A 743 19.17 -0.04 -19.86
C LYS A 743 18.19 0.49 -20.90
N ASN A 744 18.15 -0.09 -22.10
CA ASN A 744 17.13 0.25 -23.09
C ASN A 744 15.70 -0.06 -22.63
N SER A 745 15.52 -0.84 -21.55
CA SER A 745 14.21 -1.03 -20.90
C SER A 745 13.56 0.29 -20.49
N GLU A 746 14.31 1.36 -20.19
CA GLU A 746 13.72 2.67 -19.85
C GLU A 746 13.24 3.45 -21.08
N THR A 747 13.55 3.03 -22.32
CA THR A 747 13.25 3.77 -23.56
C THR A 747 11.79 3.63 -24.01
N ILE A 748 10.87 3.59 -23.05
CA ILE A 748 9.44 3.40 -23.26
C ILE A 748 8.85 4.63 -23.96
N GLN A 749 8.24 4.39 -25.12
CA GLN A 749 7.41 5.34 -25.84
C GLN A 749 5.95 5.22 -25.41
N TYR A 750 5.45 3.98 -25.32
CA TYR A 750 4.07 3.71 -24.93
C TYR A 750 3.98 2.64 -23.85
N THR A 751 3.10 2.88 -22.88
CA THR A 751 2.67 1.88 -21.90
C THR A 751 1.23 1.54 -22.20
N MET A 752 0.95 0.27 -22.49
CA MET A 752 -0.41 -0.24 -22.60
C MET A 752 -0.78 -0.99 -21.32
N LEU A 753 -1.92 -0.62 -20.73
CA LEU A 753 -2.49 -1.25 -19.55
C LEU A 753 -3.96 -1.57 -19.83
N ASN A 754 -4.36 -2.83 -19.66
CA ASN A 754 -5.73 -3.29 -19.84
C ASN A 754 -6.28 -2.90 -21.23
N GLY A 755 -5.44 -2.86 -22.26
CA GLY A 755 -5.79 -2.42 -23.63
C GLY A 755 -5.88 -0.90 -23.84
N ARG A 756 -5.72 -0.08 -22.79
CA ARG A 756 -5.59 1.38 -22.89
C ARG A 756 -4.15 1.74 -23.17
N LEU A 757 -3.91 2.59 -24.15
CA LEU A 757 -2.57 2.99 -24.55
C LEU A 757 -2.24 4.37 -24.00
N TYR A 758 -1.12 4.51 -23.30
CA TYR A 758 -0.65 5.78 -22.75
C TYR A 758 0.69 6.16 -23.38
N ASP A 759 0.83 7.43 -23.76
CA ASP A 759 2.12 8.02 -24.11
C ASP A 759 2.98 8.19 -22.85
N ALA A 760 4.15 7.56 -22.79
CA ALA A 760 4.94 7.50 -21.56
C ALA A 760 5.55 8.86 -21.15
N ALA A 761 5.70 9.81 -22.07
CA ALA A 761 6.21 11.14 -21.76
C ALA A 761 5.15 12.02 -21.07
N THR A 762 3.89 11.87 -21.46
CA THR A 762 2.80 12.75 -21.01
C THR A 762 1.77 12.06 -20.11
N MET A 763 1.69 10.72 -20.15
CA MET A 763 0.62 9.89 -19.60
C MET A 763 -0.78 10.25 -20.11
N ASN A 764 -0.87 10.89 -21.27
CA ASN A 764 -2.13 11.03 -21.99
C ASN A 764 -2.54 9.67 -22.58
N GLU A 765 -3.82 9.33 -22.49
CA GLU A 765 -4.35 8.16 -23.18
C GLU A 765 -4.51 8.48 -24.66
N VAL A 766 -3.92 7.63 -25.49
CA VAL A 766 -3.86 7.71 -26.94
C VAL A 766 -4.40 6.42 -27.57
N GLY A 767 -4.32 6.29 -28.90
CA GLY A 767 -4.75 5.09 -29.62
C GLY A 767 -6.23 5.14 -30.00
N ASN A 768 -7.08 4.43 -29.26
CA ASN A 768 -8.53 4.44 -29.47
C ASN A 768 -9.23 5.63 -28.78
N TYR A 769 -8.55 6.26 -27.82
CA TYR A 769 -9.02 7.43 -27.09
C TYR A 769 -8.01 8.58 -27.24
N ASP A 770 -8.43 9.79 -26.91
CA ASP A 770 -7.58 10.98 -26.83
C ASP A 770 -7.93 11.75 -25.54
N ARG A 771 -7.54 11.18 -24.40
CA ARG A 771 -7.81 11.74 -23.07
C ARG A 771 -6.54 12.28 -22.46
N LYS A 772 -6.52 13.58 -22.17
CA LYS A 772 -5.39 14.24 -21.53
C LYS A 772 -5.46 14.10 -20.02
N ARG A 773 -4.31 13.89 -19.37
CA ARG A 773 -4.22 13.97 -17.90
C ARG A 773 -4.42 15.42 -17.44
N THR A 774 -4.85 15.60 -16.20
CA THR A 774 -4.92 16.93 -15.58
C THR A 774 -3.61 17.27 -14.88
N GLU A 775 -3.46 18.51 -14.42
CA GLU A 775 -2.28 18.97 -13.70
C GLU A 775 -2.18 18.34 -12.29
N PHE A 776 -0.98 17.94 -11.89
CA PHE A 776 -0.67 17.60 -10.51
C PHE A 776 -0.61 18.86 -9.64
N PHE A 777 -0.71 18.68 -8.32
CA PHE A 777 -0.63 19.81 -7.39
C PHE A 777 0.70 20.60 -7.49
N PHE A 778 1.77 19.97 -7.97
CA PHE A 778 3.08 20.59 -8.15
C PHE A 778 3.29 21.26 -9.51
N GLU A 779 2.37 21.05 -10.45
CA GLU A 779 2.34 21.74 -11.75
C GLU A 779 1.48 23.01 -11.68
N GLN A 780 0.54 23.06 -10.74
CA GLN A 780 -0.34 24.21 -10.52
C GLN A 780 0.42 25.47 -10.07
N GLU A 781 -0.10 26.63 -10.47
CA GLU A 781 0.41 27.94 -10.08
C GLU A 781 0.46 28.11 -8.54
N GLY A 782 1.51 28.76 -8.03
CA GLY A 782 1.67 29.00 -6.59
C GLY A 782 2.08 27.77 -5.75
N SER A 783 2.31 26.61 -6.38
CA SER A 783 2.78 25.38 -5.71
C SER A 783 4.22 25.45 -5.20
N GLY A 784 4.97 26.49 -5.56
CA GLY A 784 6.37 26.69 -5.15
C GLY A 784 7.40 25.89 -5.93
N ASN A 785 6.99 24.95 -6.80
CA ASN A 785 7.92 24.19 -7.67
C ASN A 785 8.34 24.97 -8.92
N GLY A 786 7.64 26.06 -9.25
CA GLY A 786 8.03 27.01 -10.29
C GLY A 786 9.20 27.93 -9.89
N PHE A 787 9.67 27.85 -8.64
CA PHE A 787 10.92 28.50 -8.26
C PHE A 787 12.10 27.61 -8.70
N PRO A 788 13.08 28.14 -9.46
CA PRO A 788 14.40 27.55 -9.46
C PRO A 788 14.87 27.59 -8.00
N TYR A 789 14.88 26.44 -7.31
CA TYR A 789 15.29 26.34 -5.91
C TYR A 789 16.70 26.90 -5.66
N PHE A 790 17.48 27.01 -6.74
CA PHE A 790 18.70 27.80 -6.82
C PHE A 790 18.51 28.90 -7.88
N GLN A 791 18.00 30.07 -7.49
CA GLN A 791 18.64 31.26 -8.05
C GLN A 791 20.13 31.11 -7.72
N GLN A 792 21.01 31.40 -8.67
CA GLN A 792 22.36 31.78 -8.29
C GLN A 792 22.19 32.87 -7.24
N THR A 793 22.41 32.56 -5.96
CA THR A 793 22.78 33.61 -5.04
C THR A 793 24.05 34.14 -5.66
N GLN A 794 23.98 35.32 -6.27
CA GLN A 794 25.15 36.09 -6.63
C GLN A 794 25.81 36.54 -5.32
N SER A 795 26.25 35.58 -4.49
CA SER A 795 27.19 35.81 -3.41
C SER A 795 28.58 36.00 -4.03
N HIS A 796 28.67 36.97 -4.94
CA HIS A 796 29.94 37.51 -5.43
C HIS A 796 30.39 38.68 -4.56
N LEU A 797 29.68 39.00 -3.47
CA LEU A 797 30.30 39.69 -2.36
C LEU A 797 31.10 38.65 -1.56
N MET A 798 32.37 38.45 -1.97
CA MET A 798 33.38 38.01 -1.02
C MET A 798 33.30 38.96 0.18
N PRO A 799 33.24 38.46 1.43
CA PRO A 799 33.43 39.33 2.59
C PRO A 799 34.84 39.92 2.51
N ALA A 800 34.95 41.17 2.08
CA ALA A 800 36.18 41.93 2.22
C ALA A 800 36.22 42.44 3.67
N CYS A 801 37.05 41.82 4.51
CA CYS A 801 37.52 42.50 5.71
C CYS A 801 38.40 43.68 5.27
N SER A 802 37.85 44.89 5.22
CA SER A 802 38.65 46.11 5.14
C SER A 802 38.76 46.73 6.53
N CYS A 803 39.86 46.46 7.22
CA CYS A 803 40.42 47.43 8.16
C CYS A 803 41.19 48.46 7.34
N GLN A 804 40.54 49.54 6.89
CA GLN A 804 41.24 50.78 6.53
C GLN A 804 40.27 51.98 6.44
N GLN A 805 40.52 52.90 7.37
CA GLN A 805 40.08 54.30 7.57
C GLN A 805 38.65 54.57 8.04
#